data_AF-A0A955CGA7-F1
#
_entry.id   AF-A0A955CGA7-F1
#
_cell.length_a   1.000
_cell.length_b   1.000
_cell.length_c   1.000
_cell.angle_alpha   90.00
_cell.angle_beta   90.00
_cell.angle_gamma   90.00
#
_symmetry.space_group_name_H-M   'P 1'
#
loop_
_entity.id
_entity.type
_entity.pdbx_description
1 polymer ?
#
loop_
_entity_poly.entity_id
_entity_poly.type
_entity_poly.pdbx_seq_one_letter_code
_entity_poly.pdbx_strand_id
1 'polypeptide(L)'
;MKTDLTQTRCACEWVCVLAGPSGDKRQRRPLLELLLVMATYAVGSTVVAAEFPGETWTIATPQEVGLDSVKLLEAREYALAGGGSGYITRAGKLVLSWGDVDRRYDLKSTTKSFGATALGVALQDGKMSLNDLATKYHPRLGTPPDSNRDTGWIDQITVLHLATQTAGFEKLGGYTPLVFEPGTKWSYSDGGPNWLAECITLAYRQDVDQLMFDRVFTPIGITRNDLRWRRNSYRDPELEGISRREFGSGISANVDAMARLGLLYLRGGMWQQERILPKSFVRQAGTAVPSVVGLPEVDPRNYGNASDHYGLLWWNNADGTLAGVPRDAYWSWGLYDSLIVVIPSLDLVVARAGQSWKRENDAEHYQVLKPFLEPIVAAVIPDDLLERTPSAAVKENSNARRLDAAPYPPSLLISGITWAPTSTINRRARGSDNWPMTWADDDHLYTAYGDGRGFEPFVDVKLSMGLARLTGSAADFRAENVRSASFETRGDGPRGKKASGLLMVDGTLYVWVRNVSNSQLGWSTDHGTTWTWSDWKLKSGFGAPTFLNYGRDYAGARDGFVYSYSHDSDSAYDPSDRMVLARVPADRIRDRAAYTFFAGWADDREPLWTSDIALRAGVFTHVGGCYRSGISYNAALKRYLWCQTIPGDDTRFEGGLAIYEAPEPWGPWSTVYYTERWDVGPGETSSIPTKWISQDGCTFSLVFSGDDCFSVRQGVLKTSPTIGR
;
A
#
# COMPACT_ATOMS: atom_id res chain seq x y z
N MET A 1 76.85 -27.56 -2.26
CA MET A 1 76.66 -27.86 -0.82
C MET A 1 75.16 -27.91 -0.53
N LYS A 2 74.74 -28.47 0.61
CA LYS A 2 73.33 -28.82 0.92
C LYS A 2 72.47 -27.59 1.29
N THR A 3 71.17 -27.88 1.54
CA THR A 3 70.10 -27.09 2.19
C THR A 3 69.51 -25.90 1.40
N ASP A 4 68.19 -25.69 1.35
CA ASP A 4 67.06 -26.64 1.53
C ASP A 4 65.76 -26.10 0.89
N LEU A 5 64.72 -26.94 0.87
CA LEU A 5 63.25 -26.73 0.63
C LEU A 5 62.73 -25.26 0.57
N THR A 6 61.71 -24.89 -0.24
CA THR A 6 60.55 -25.66 -0.73
C THR A 6 59.92 -25.05 -2.00
N GLN A 7 59.15 -25.83 -2.77
CA GLN A 7 58.51 -25.41 -4.04
C GLN A 7 57.07 -24.86 -3.86
N THR A 8 56.67 -23.94 -4.75
CA THR A 8 55.31 -23.91 -5.32
C THR A 8 55.33 -23.41 -6.77
N ARG A 9 54.93 -24.24 -7.74
CA ARG A 9 54.38 -23.78 -9.04
C ARG A 9 53.72 -24.92 -9.82
N CYS A 10 52.73 -24.55 -10.63
CA CYS A 10 51.91 -25.43 -11.46
C CYS A 10 52.71 -26.15 -12.56
N ALA A 11 52.22 -27.32 -12.99
CA ALA A 11 51.79 -27.54 -14.39
C ALA A 11 51.07 -28.89 -14.54
N CYS A 12 50.20 -28.98 -15.55
CA CYS A 12 49.59 -30.22 -16.01
C CYS A 12 50.61 -31.07 -16.78
N GLU A 13 50.52 -32.40 -16.67
CA GLU A 13 50.66 -33.32 -17.81
C GLU A 13 50.37 -34.77 -17.38
N TRP A 14 49.55 -35.49 -18.16
CA TRP A 14 49.62 -36.94 -18.30
C TRP A 14 49.29 -37.27 -19.77
N VAL A 15 50.18 -38.03 -20.41
CA VAL A 15 50.18 -38.37 -21.85
C VAL A 15 50.22 -39.89 -21.99
N CYS A 16 49.99 -40.41 -23.22
CA CYS A 16 50.17 -41.80 -23.70
C CYS A 16 48.93 -42.71 -23.57
N VAL A 17 48.55 -43.59 -24.51
CA VAL A 17 48.91 -43.95 -25.93
C VAL A 17 47.73 -44.80 -26.51
N LEU A 18 47.48 -45.09 -27.80
CA LEU A 18 48.09 -44.80 -29.13
C LEU A 18 47.03 -45.05 -30.26
N ALA A 19 47.48 -44.95 -31.52
CA ALA A 19 46.96 -45.62 -32.74
C ALA A 19 45.69 -45.09 -33.47
N GLY A 20 45.87 -44.70 -34.74
CA GLY A 20 44.82 -44.53 -35.77
C GLY A 20 44.87 -45.68 -36.80
N PRO A 21 44.54 -45.49 -38.11
CA PRO A 21 44.21 -44.24 -38.82
C PRO A 21 43.07 -44.31 -39.88
N SER A 22 42.83 -43.17 -40.56
CA SER A 22 42.35 -43.00 -41.96
C SER A 22 40.86 -43.14 -42.34
N GLY A 23 40.41 -42.31 -43.31
CA GLY A 23 39.19 -42.58 -44.11
C GLY A 23 38.27 -41.40 -44.49
N ASP A 24 38.71 -40.43 -45.32
CA ASP A 24 37.83 -39.39 -45.91
C ASP A 24 36.89 -39.94 -47.01
N LYS A 25 35.60 -39.50 -47.04
CA LYS A 25 34.90 -38.97 -48.25
C LYS A 25 33.42 -38.57 -48.07
N ARG A 26 33.18 -37.27 -48.28
CA ARG A 26 32.11 -36.61 -49.10
C ARG A 26 30.62 -37.00 -49.00
N GLN A 27 29.82 -35.96 -48.71
CA GLN A 27 28.58 -35.53 -49.39
C GLN A 27 27.46 -36.56 -49.75
N ARG A 28 26.28 -36.44 -49.09
CA ARG A 28 25.00 -35.90 -49.66
C ARG A 28 23.81 -36.10 -48.70
N ARG A 29 22.99 -35.06 -48.53
CA ARG A 29 21.59 -35.11 -48.03
C ARG A 29 20.64 -35.25 -49.23
N PRO A 30 19.30 -35.47 -49.07
CA PRO A 30 18.53 -35.94 -47.92
C PRO A 30 17.60 -37.15 -48.24
N LEU A 31 16.91 -37.71 -47.23
CA LEU A 31 15.50 -38.15 -47.34
C LEU A 31 14.90 -38.42 -45.93
N LEU A 32 13.58 -38.61 -45.87
CA LEU A 32 12.73 -38.37 -44.70
C LEU A 32 12.76 -39.44 -43.58
N GLU A 33 12.49 -38.95 -42.38
CA GLU A 33 11.79 -39.59 -41.24
C GLU A 33 12.23 -40.97 -40.71
N LEU A 34 12.79 -40.97 -39.49
CA LEU A 34 12.17 -41.73 -38.39
C LEU A 34 12.43 -41.04 -37.04
N LEU A 35 11.42 -41.03 -36.17
CA LEU A 35 11.51 -40.51 -34.80
C LEU A 35 12.32 -41.45 -33.91
N LEU A 36 13.22 -40.93 -33.06
CA LEU A 36 13.03 -40.94 -31.60
C LEU A 36 14.11 -40.12 -30.85
N VAL A 37 13.64 -39.27 -29.94
CA VAL A 37 14.24 -38.87 -28.64
C VAL A 37 15.77 -38.88 -28.50
N MET A 38 16.34 -37.68 -28.33
CA MET A 38 17.24 -37.31 -27.22
C MET A 38 17.48 -35.78 -27.26
N ALA A 39 16.45 -35.00 -26.94
CA ALA A 39 16.58 -33.56 -26.73
C ALA A 39 17.08 -33.32 -25.30
N THR A 40 18.33 -32.89 -25.17
CA THR A 40 18.94 -32.50 -23.89
C THR A 40 18.14 -31.39 -23.20
N TYR A 41 17.88 -31.55 -21.90
CA TYR A 41 17.34 -30.52 -21.03
C TYR A 41 18.28 -29.30 -20.98
N ALA A 42 18.02 -28.31 -21.83
CA ALA A 42 18.45 -26.95 -21.58
C ALA A 42 17.37 -26.29 -20.71
N VAL A 43 17.54 -26.36 -19.39
CA VAL A 43 16.73 -25.55 -18.46
C VAL A 43 17.17 -24.09 -18.65
N GLY A 44 16.54 -23.43 -19.61
CA GLY A 44 16.68 -22.00 -19.82
C GLY A 44 16.01 -21.27 -18.67
N SER A 45 16.77 -20.98 -17.61
CA SER A 45 16.36 -20.04 -16.57
C SER A 45 16.14 -18.68 -17.22
N THR A 46 14.88 -18.35 -17.49
CA THR A 46 14.48 -17.03 -18.01
C THR A 46 14.80 -16.00 -16.94
N VAL A 47 15.91 -15.28 -17.11
CA VAL A 47 16.20 -14.09 -16.31
C VAL A 47 15.09 -13.09 -16.61
N VAL A 48 14.16 -12.94 -15.66
CA VAL A 48 13.15 -11.88 -15.71
C VAL A 48 13.92 -10.56 -15.72
N ALA A 49 13.72 -9.76 -16.77
CA ALA A 49 14.40 -8.48 -16.88
C ALA A 49 13.99 -7.58 -15.71
N ALA A 50 14.96 -6.98 -15.02
CA ALA A 50 14.69 -6.07 -13.92
C ALA A 50 13.81 -4.92 -14.41
N GLU A 51 12.70 -4.67 -13.70
CA GLU A 51 11.75 -3.64 -14.09
C GLU A 51 12.21 -2.25 -13.63
N PHE A 52 11.96 -1.25 -14.49
CA PHE A 52 12.29 0.15 -14.28
C PHE A 52 11.09 1.02 -14.69
N PRO A 53 10.75 2.09 -13.95
CA PRO A 53 9.68 3.00 -14.32
C PRO A 53 9.99 3.76 -15.62
N GLY A 54 8.96 4.04 -16.40
CA GLY A 54 9.02 4.94 -17.55
C GLY A 54 8.78 6.39 -17.12
N GLU A 55 7.92 7.09 -17.88
CA GLU A 55 7.35 8.38 -17.42
C GLU A 55 6.61 8.19 -16.09
N THR A 56 5.85 7.11 -15.94
CA THR A 56 5.24 6.68 -14.68
C THR A 56 5.76 5.30 -14.25
N TRP A 57 5.56 4.95 -12.98
CA TRP A 57 5.79 3.59 -12.50
C TRP A 57 4.75 2.62 -13.06
N THR A 58 5.17 1.39 -13.35
CA THR A 58 4.23 0.27 -13.33
C THR A 58 3.72 0.12 -11.90
N ILE A 59 2.41 0.01 -11.73
CA ILE A 59 1.78 -0.24 -10.43
C ILE A 59 1.53 -1.75 -10.29
N ALA A 60 1.69 -2.27 -9.08
CA ALA A 60 1.24 -3.60 -8.69
C ALA A 60 0.53 -3.55 -7.34
N THR A 61 -0.43 -4.44 -7.14
CA THR A 61 -0.95 -4.73 -5.80
C THR A 61 0.15 -5.34 -4.93
N PRO A 62 0.05 -5.24 -3.59
CA PRO A 62 0.98 -5.91 -2.68
C PRO A 62 1.15 -7.40 -3.01
N GLN A 63 0.05 -8.11 -3.26
CA GLN A 63 0.05 -9.55 -3.50
C GLN A 63 0.74 -9.97 -4.80
N GLU A 64 0.64 -9.19 -5.88
CA GLU A 64 1.34 -9.45 -7.16
C GLU A 64 2.87 -9.43 -7.03
N VAL A 65 3.38 -8.78 -5.98
CA VAL A 65 4.81 -8.74 -5.63
C VAL A 65 5.07 -9.38 -4.27
N GLY A 66 4.20 -10.28 -3.79
CA GLY A 66 4.40 -11.09 -2.59
C GLY A 66 4.44 -10.30 -1.26
N LEU A 67 3.66 -9.24 -1.14
CA LEU A 67 3.55 -8.39 0.06
C LEU A 67 2.17 -8.51 0.74
N ASP A 68 2.15 -8.51 2.07
CA ASP A 68 0.97 -8.39 2.92
C ASP A 68 0.48 -6.94 2.99
N SER A 69 -0.74 -6.68 2.51
CA SER A 69 -1.32 -5.34 2.46
C SER A 69 -1.63 -4.73 3.83
N VAL A 70 -1.89 -5.53 4.87
CA VAL A 70 -2.21 -5.01 6.22
C VAL A 70 -0.95 -4.42 6.84
N LYS A 71 0.18 -5.12 6.74
CA LYS A 71 1.48 -4.65 7.25
C LYS A 71 1.99 -3.41 6.51
N LEU A 72 1.73 -3.27 5.20
CA LEU A 72 2.02 -2.02 4.48
C LEU A 72 1.13 -0.85 4.92
N LEU A 73 -0.14 -1.10 5.26
CA LEU A 73 -1.03 -0.06 5.79
C LEU A 73 -0.64 0.36 7.21
N GLU A 74 -0.19 -0.55 8.06
CA GLU A 74 0.39 -0.26 9.38
C GLU A 74 1.54 0.76 9.27
N ALA A 75 2.50 0.51 8.38
CA ALA A 75 3.60 1.44 8.10
C ALA A 75 3.13 2.79 7.51
N ARG A 76 2.09 2.78 6.66
CA ARG A 76 1.50 4.00 6.09
C ARG A 76 0.86 4.87 7.16
N GLU A 77 0.10 4.30 8.10
CA GLU A 77 -0.50 5.06 9.19
C GLU A 77 0.56 5.69 10.11
N TYR A 78 1.64 4.94 10.41
CA TYR A 78 2.78 5.53 11.12
C TYR A 78 3.45 6.66 10.31
N ALA A 79 3.62 6.50 9.00
CA ALA A 79 4.15 7.57 8.14
C ALA A 79 3.29 8.84 8.16
N LEU A 80 1.96 8.67 8.13
CA LEU A 80 0.97 9.75 8.18
C LEU A 80 0.88 10.44 9.55
N ALA A 81 1.37 9.83 10.65
CA ALA A 81 1.50 10.51 11.93
C ALA A 81 2.49 11.70 11.90
N GLY A 82 3.46 11.67 10.98
CA GLY A 82 4.30 12.83 10.63
C GLY A 82 3.82 13.59 9.38
N GLY A 83 2.64 13.24 8.86
CA GLY A 83 2.09 13.74 7.60
C GLY A 83 2.99 13.54 6.38
N GLY A 84 2.67 14.29 5.33
CA GLY A 84 3.44 14.31 4.09
C GLY A 84 3.04 13.20 3.11
N SER A 85 4.03 12.73 2.34
CA SER A 85 3.84 11.81 1.21
C SER A 85 4.85 10.66 1.25
N GLY A 86 4.60 9.61 0.48
CA GLY A 86 5.57 8.53 0.30
C GLY A 86 5.13 7.44 -0.66
N TYR A 87 6.11 6.60 -1.03
CA TYR A 87 6.01 5.44 -1.92
C TYR A 87 6.63 4.21 -1.24
N ILE A 88 6.04 3.04 -1.46
CA ILE A 88 6.66 1.73 -1.26
C ILE A 88 6.65 1.03 -2.63
N THR A 89 7.81 0.52 -3.03
CA THR A 89 8.02 -0.14 -4.33
C THR A 89 8.68 -1.51 -4.10
N ARG A 90 8.26 -2.54 -4.84
CA ARG A 90 8.92 -3.87 -4.85
C ARG A 90 9.02 -4.38 -6.28
N ALA A 91 10.06 -5.16 -6.57
CA ALA A 91 10.28 -5.73 -7.91
C ALA A 91 10.39 -4.68 -9.04
N GLY A 92 10.71 -3.41 -8.71
CA GLY A 92 10.70 -2.29 -9.67
C GLY A 92 9.33 -1.66 -9.93
N LYS A 93 8.27 -2.10 -9.24
CA LYS A 93 6.90 -1.57 -9.37
C LYS A 93 6.49 -0.76 -8.14
N LEU A 94 5.63 0.23 -8.34
CA LEU A 94 4.98 0.98 -7.25
C LEU A 94 3.86 0.13 -6.63
N VAL A 95 3.87 -0.02 -5.31
CA VAL A 95 2.97 -0.91 -4.56
C VAL A 95 1.98 -0.14 -3.70
N LEU A 96 2.46 0.89 -3.00
CA LEU A 96 1.64 1.75 -2.16
C LEU A 96 2.15 3.18 -2.25
N SER A 97 1.22 4.15 -2.29
CA SER A 97 1.52 5.57 -2.22
C SER A 97 0.57 6.28 -1.26
N TRP A 98 1.01 7.42 -0.73
CA TRP A 98 0.18 8.30 0.09
C TRP A 98 0.60 9.77 -0.03
N GLY A 99 -0.31 10.65 0.37
CA GLY A 99 -0.12 12.10 0.35
C GLY A 99 -0.17 12.70 -1.05
N ASP A 100 0.23 13.96 -1.14
CA ASP A 100 0.44 14.68 -2.41
C ASP A 100 1.81 14.25 -2.97
N VAL A 101 1.80 13.31 -3.91
CA VAL A 101 3.02 12.63 -4.38
C VAL A 101 3.88 13.53 -5.30
N ASP A 102 3.28 14.57 -5.88
CA ASP A 102 3.95 15.54 -6.76
C ASP A 102 4.61 16.69 -5.96
N ARG A 103 4.16 16.92 -4.72
CA ARG A 103 4.73 17.94 -3.83
C ARG A 103 6.20 17.70 -3.54
N ARG A 104 7.02 18.72 -3.81
CA ARG A 104 8.41 18.78 -3.35
C ARG A 104 8.50 19.13 -1.86
N TYR A 105 9.32 18.37 -1.13
CA TYR A 105 9.68 18.61 0.27
C TYR A 105 11.15 19.04 0.36
N ASP A 106 11.52 19.86 1.33
CA ASP A 106 12.93 20.16 1.64
C ASP A 106 13.53 18.96 2.38
N LEU A 107 14.39 18.19 1.68
CA LEU A 107 14.87 16.90 2.15
C LEU A 107 16.04 17.01 3.15
N LYS A 108 16.55 18.22 3.38
CA LYS A 108 17.66 18.48 4.32
C LYS A 108 18.83 17.52 4.09
N SER A 109 19.23 16.75 5.11
CA SER A 109 20.39 15.84 5.06
C SER A 109 20.30 14.69 4.05
N THR A 110 19.13 14.32 3.54
CA THR A 110 19.02 13.39 2.40
C THR A 110 19.77 13.92 1.16
N THR A 111 19.98 15.24 1.05
CA THR A 111 20.85 15.85 0.03
C THR A 111 22.26 15.25 0.01
N LYS A 112 22.78 14.74 1.14
CA LYS A 112 24.11 14.11 1.21
C LYS A 112 24.18 12.86 0.32
N SER A 113 23.11 12.07 0.29
CA SER A 113 23.02 10.82 -0.47
C SER A 113 22.80 11.09 -1.97
N PHE A 114 22.02 12.12 -2.32
CA PHE A 114 21.99 12.66 -3.68
C PHE A 114 23.37 13.17 -4.13
N GLY A 115 24.09 13.90 -3.27
CA GLY A 115 25.44 14.38 -3.52
C GLY A 115 26.48 13.27 -3.66
N ALA A 116 26.41 12.22 -2.84
CA ALA A 116 27.24 11.02 -2.97
C ALA A 116 27.08 10.36 -4.34
N THR A 117 25.90 10.46 -4.95
CA THR A 117 25.67 9.95 -6.31
C THR A 117 26.56 10.67 -7.34
N ALA A 118 26.86 11.97 -7.14
CA ALA A 118 27.82 12.70 -7.97
C ALA A 118 29.28 12.21 -7.77
N LEU A 119 29.64 11.79 -6.55
CA LEU A 119 30.92 11.09 -6.32
C LEU A 119 30.93 9.73 -7.06
N GLY A 120 29.82 8.99 -7.05
CA GLY A 120 29.67 7.76 -7.83
C GLY A 120 29.91 7.96 -9.32
N VAL A 121 29.38 9.03 -9.91
CA VAL A 121 29.65 9.45 -11.30
C VAL A 121 31.13 9.84 -11.49
N ALA A 122 31.72 10.60 -10.56
CA ALA A 122 33.14 10.99 -10.62
C ALA A 122 34.10 9.78 -10.57
N LEU A 123 33.74 8.73 -9.83
CA LEU A 123 34.46 7.45 -9.82
C LEU A 123 34.26 6.67 -11.13
N GLN A 124 33.03 6.64 -11.67
CA GLN A 124 32.70 5.98 -12.94
C GLN A 124 33.44 6.60 -14.14
N ASP A 125 33.59 7.93 -14.16
CA ASP A 125 34.32 8.67 -15.19
C ASP A 125 35.85 8.68 -14.97
N GLY A 126 36.36 8.07 -13.89
CA GLY A 126 37.78 8.09 -13.54
C GLY A 126 38.34 9.48 -13.19
N LYS A 127 37.46 10.44 -12.86
CA LYS A 127 37.83 11.81 -12.46
C LYS A 127 38.38 11.88 -11.04
N MET A 128 37.93 10.98 -10.17
CA MET A 128 38.32 10.90 -8.76
C MET A 128 38.60 9.46 -8.35
N SER A 129 39.38 9.30 -7.27
CA SER A 129 39.52 8.07 -6.49
C SER A 129 39.23 8.36 -5.02
N LEU A 130 38.69 7.39 -4.27
CA LEU A 130 38.43 7.53 -2.84
C LEU A 130 39.71 7.81 -2.03
N ASN A 131 40.85 7.28 -2.49
CA ASN A 131 42.15 7.44 -1.82
C ASN A 131 42.91 8.71 -2.27
N ASP A 132 42.37 9.51 -3.19
CA ASP A 132 42.99 10.78 -3.54
C ASP A 132 42.91 11.77 -2.37
N LEU A 133 43.98 12.55 -2.16
CA LEU A 133 43.94 13.72 -1.30
C LEU A 133 42.96 14.75 -1.88
N ALA A 134 42.08 15.30 -1.05
CA ALA A 134 41.09 16.28 -1.51
C ALA A 134 41.73 17.61 -1.94
N THR A 135 42.93 17.95 -1.44
CA THR A 135 43.73 19.09 -1.89
C THR A 135 44.15 19.01 -3.36
N LYS A 136 44.22 17.80 -3.94
CA LYS A 136 44.39 17.55 -5.39
C LYS A 136 43.29 18.22 -6.24
N TYR A 137 42.08 18.33 -5.70
CA TYR A 137 40.91 18.85 -6.38
C TYR A 137 40.57 20.28 -5.95
N HIS A 138 40.78 20.61 -4.68
CA HIS A 138 40.49 21.93 -4.12
C HIS A 138 41.72 22.48 -3.37
N PRO A 139 42.61 23.26 -4.01
CA PRO A 139 43.85 23.75 -3.40
C PRO A 139 43.67 24.63 -2.15
N ARG A 140 42.47 25.15 -1.91
CA ARG A 140 42.10 25.92 -0.70
C ARG A 140 41.26 25.11 0.30
N LEU A 141 41.29 23.77 0.21
CA LEU A 141 40.51 22.88 1.08
C LEU A 141 40.69 23.25 2.55
N GLY A 142 39.59 23.27 3.30
CA GLY A 142 39.61 23.56 4.73
C GLY A 142 39.94 25.02 5.08
N THR A 143 40.07 25.94 4.11
CA THR A 143 40.31 27.36 4.38
C THR A 143 39.30 28.29 3.69
N PRO A 144 38.71 29.27 4.40
CA PRO A 144 38.88 29.56 5.84
C PRO A 144 38.31 28.46 6.76
N PRO A 145 38.58 28.51 8.08
CA PRO A 145 39.56 29.38 8.76
C PRO A 145 41.01 28.94 8.50
N ASP A 146 41.95 29.89 8.48
CA ASP A 146 43.37 29.57 8.24
C ASP A 146 44.02 28.76 9.38
N SER A 147 43.45 28.78 10.59
CA SER A 147 43.87 27.94 11.73
C SER A 147 43.85 26.44 11.42
N ASN A 148 43.10 26.01 10.40
CA ASN A 148 43.14 24.61 9.95
C ASN A 148 44.51 24.25 9.34
N ARG A 149 45.27 25.21 8.80
CA ARG A 149 46.63 24.98 8.28
C ARG A 149 47.61 24.60 9.39
N ASP A 150 47.48 25.25 10.54
CA ASP A 150 48.36 25.05 11.70
C ASP A 150 48.25 23.63 12.30
N THR A 151 47.18 22.90 11.99
CA THR A 151 46.98 21.50 12.41
C THR A 151 47.85 20.50 11.65
N GLY A 152 48.29 20.83 10.42
CA GLY A 152 48.93 19.87 9.51
C GLY A 152 47.99 18.77 8.97
N TRP A 153 46.68 18.83 9.26
CA TRP A 153 45.71 17.78 8.91
C TRP A 153 45.07 17.94 7.53
N ILE A 154 45.04 19.15 6.95
CA ILE A 154 44.40 19.41 5.65
C ILE A 154 44.95 18.48 4.55
N ASP A 155 46.27 18.31 4.50
CA ASP A 155 46.96 17.49 3.50
C ASP A 155 46.83 15.98 3.73
N GLN A 156 46.13 15.56 4.80
CA GLN A 156 45.76 14.17 5.09
C GLN A 156 44.30 13.85 4.71
N ILE A 157 43.49 14.85 4.36
CA ILE A 157 42.08 14.66 4.03
C ILE A 157 41.96 13.98 2.66
N THR A 158 41.42 12.76 2.64
CA THR A 158 41.10 12.04 1.41
C THR A 158 39.65 12.29 0.97
N VAL A 159 39.33 11.96 -0.28
CA VAL A 159 37.95 11.91 -0.78
C VAL A 159 37.09 10.95 0.07
N LEU A 160 37.66 9.82 0.51
CA LEU A 160 37.02 8.89 1.44
C LEU A 160 36.66 9.57 2.77
N HIS A 161 37.58 10.33 3.37
CA HIS A 161 37.33 11.01 4.65
C HIS A 161 36.14 12.00 4.55
N LEU A 162 36.01 12.72 3.43
CA LEU A 162 34.89 13.63 3.18
C LEU A 162 33.56 12.88 2.97
N ALA A 163 33.59 11.67 2.38
CA ALA A 163 32.41 10.85 2.11
C ALA A 163 31.96 9.98 3.30
N THR A 164 32.82 9.76 4.29
CA THR A 164 32.56 8.85 5.44
C THR A 164 32.38 9.57 6.78
N GLN A 165 32.28 10.91 6.79
CA GLN A 165 32.17 11.73 8.01
C GLN A 165 33.37 11.61 8.97
N THR A 166 34.56 11.33 8.43
CA THR A 166 35.83 11.19 9.19
C THR A 166 36.86 12.28 8.87
N ALA A 167 36.50 13.31 8.10
CA ALA A 167 37.41 14.39 7.69
C ALA A 167 37.76 15.44 8.76
N GLY A 168 37.25 15.33 9.99
CA GLY A 168 37.59 16.24 11.09
C GLY A 168 36.80 17.54 11.18
N PHE A 169 35.99 17.92 10.18
CA PHE A 169 35.26 19.21 10.20
C PHE A 169 34.11 19.26 11.21
N GLU A 170 34.01 20.37 11.95
CA GLU A 170 32.84 20.68 12.78
C GLU A 170 31.54 20.73 11.94
N LYS A 171 30.42 20.39 12.57
CA LYS A 171 29.13 20.05 11.95
C LYS A 171 28.51 21.13 11.05
N LEU A 172 28.77 22.42 11.29
CA LEU A 172 28.09 23.52 10.59
C LEU A 172 28.40 23.54 9.08
N GLY A 173 27.41 23.91 8.25
CA GLY A 173 27.53 23.85 6.78
C GLY A 173 28.44 24.90 6.12
N GLY A 174 28.95 25.87 6.88
CA GLY A 174 29.80 26.95 6.38
C GLY A 174 31.26 26.55 6.18
N TYR A 175 32.15 27.49 6.46
CA TYR A 175 33.58 27.25 6.62
C TYR A 175 33.86 27.00 8.11
N THR A 176 34.38 25.82 8.47
CA THR A 176 34.46 25.34 9.86
C THR A 176 35.86 24.86 10.24
N PRO A 177 36.21 24.89 11.55
CA PRO A 177 37.47 24.34 12.02
C PRO A 177 37.51 22.80 11.91
N LEU A 178 38.73 22.25 11.84
CA LEU A 178 39.02 20.85 12.08
C LEU A 178 39.12 20.60 13.59
N VAL A 179 38.36 19.63 14.09
CA VAL A 179 38.26 19.29 15.52
C VAL A 179 38.87 17.92 15.88
N PHE A 180 39.33 17.15 14.88
CA PHE A 180 40.16 15.96 15.05
C PHE A 180 40.93 15.61 13.76
N GLU A 181 41.95 14.77 13.89
CA GLU A 181 42.78 14.30 12.78
C GLU A 181 41.98 13.37 11.83
N PRO A 182 42.02 13.60 10.50
CA PRO A 182 41.23 12.83 9.54
C PRO A 182 41.42 11.31 9.66
N GLY A 183 40.31 10.57 9.67
CA GLY A 183 40.31 9.12 9.83
C GLY A 183 40.45 8.60 11.27
N THR A 184 40.66 9.46 12.28
CA THR A 184 40.84 9.01 13.68
C THR A 184 39.55 8.97 14.51
N LYS A 185 38.48 9.65 14.07
CA LYS A 185 37.17 9.71 14.73
C LYS A 185 36.05 9.82 13.70
N TRP A 186 34.82 9.58 14.14
CA TRP A 186 33.61 9.81 13.35
C TRP A 186 32.80 11.01 13.88
N SER A 187 32.29 11.86 12.99
CA SER A 187 31.45 13.01 13.38
C SER A 187 30.52 13.46 12.27
N TYR A 188 29.21 13.35 12.50
CA TYR A 188 28.20 13.77 11.52
C TYR A 188 28.28 15.27 11.21
N SER A 189 28.72 15.61 10.00
CA SER A 189 29.02 16.98 9.58
C SER A 189 28.39 17.37 8.25
N ASP A 190 28.12 18.66 8.06
CA ASP A 190 27.83 19.26 6.76
C ASP A 190 29.12 19.76 6.06
N GLY A 191 30.14 20.15 6.83
CA GLY A 191 31.37 20.76 6.32
C GLY A 191 32.16 19.85 5.38
N GLY A 192 32.41 18.59 5.78
CA GLY A 192 33.09 17.58 4.94
C GLY A 192 32.37 17.31 3.62
N PRO A 193 31.08 16.94 3.63
CA PRO A 193 30.28 16.78 2.42
C PRO A 193 30.23 18.05 1.54
N ASN A 194 30.23 19.25 2.12
CA ASN A 194 30.26 20.50 1.35
C ASN A 194 31.61 20.72 0.65
N TRP A 195 32.72 20.36 1.28
CA TRP A 195 34.03 20.33 0.61
C TRP A 195 34.10 19.29 -0.52
N LEU A 196 33.44 18.13 -0.36
CA LEU A 196 33.33 17.12 -1.42
C LEU A 196 32.57 17.66 -2.64
N ALA A 197 31.47 18.40 -2.41
CA ALA A 197 30.71 19.06 -3.48
C ALA A 197 31.59 20.02 -4.30
N GLU A 198 32.41 20.83 -3.63
CA GLU A 198 33.35 21.76 -4.25
C GLU A 198 34.48 21.04 -5.00
N CYS A 199 35.01 19.93 -4.45
CA CYS A 199 36.00 19.09 -5.15
C CYS A 199 35.44 18.53 -6.47
N ILE A 200 34.19 18.05 -6.48
CA ILE A 200 33.53 17.52 -7.69
C ILE A 200 33.25 18.67 -8.69
N THR A 201 32.82 19.84 -8.20
CA THR A 201 32.60 21.04 -9.03
C THR A 201 33.88 21.43 -9.78
N LEU A 202 35.03 21.43 -9.10
CA LEU A 202 36.33 21.75 -9.71
C LEU A 202 36.86 20.63 -10.62
N ALA A 203 36.66 19.35 -10.27
CA ALA A 203 37.05 18.20 -11.09
C ALA A 203 36.33 18.15 -12.46
N TYR A 204 35.08 18.60 -12.51
CA TYR A 204 34.29 18.70 -13.74
C TYR A 204 34.31 20.06 -14.40
N ARG A 205 34.70 21.13 -13.69
CA ARG A 205 34.52 22.54 -14.12
C ARG A 205 33.07 22.86 -14.51
N GLN A 206 32.10 22.24 -13.83
CA GLN A 206 30.67 22.31 -14.14
C GLN A 206 29.86 22.42 -12.84
N ASP A 207 28.69 23.08 -12.89
CA ASP A 207 27.71 23.05 -11.80
C ASP A 207 27.23 21.61 -11.56
N VAL A 208 27.40 21.11 -10.34
CA VAL A 208 27.04 19.74 -9.95
C VAL A 208 25.54 19.46 -10.12
N ASP A 209 24.68 20.46 -9.99
CA ASP A 209 23.25 20.31 -10.28
C ASP A 209 23.01 20.01 -11.77
N GLN A 210 23.69 20.72 -12.68
CA GLN A 210 23.56 20.44 -14.11
C GLN A 210 24.18 19.09 -14.47
N LEU A 211 25.39 18.79 -13.96
CA LEU A 211 26.05 17.49 -14.14
C LEU A 211 25.13 16.34 -13.70
N MET A 212 24.47 16.47 -12.56
CA MET A 212 23.57 15.44 -12.03
C MET A 212 22.27 15.34 -12.83
N PHE A 213 21.73 16.44 -13.37
CA PHE A 213 20.61 16.35 -14.31
C PHE A 213 20.99 15.66 -15.61
N ASP A 214 22.15 16.00 -16.19
CA ASP A 214 22.65 15.41 -17.43
C ASP A 214 22.97 13.91 -17.30
N ARG A 215 23.59 13.49 -16.17
CA ARG A 215 24.19 12.16 -16.01
C ARG A 215 23.39 11.18 -15.15
N VAL A 216 22.41 11.66 -14.36
CA VAL A 216 21.69 10.82 -13.39
C VAL A 216 20.19 11.08 -13.42
N PHE A 217 19.75 12.29 -13.07
CA PHE A 217 18.33 12.57 -12.81
C PHE A 217 17.49 12.43 -14.08
N THR A 218 17.85 13.09 -15.19
CA THR A 218 17.10 12.94 -16.44
C THR A 218 17.15 11.51 -17.00
N PRO A 219 18.31 10.81 -17.02
CA PRO A 219 18.38 9.38 -17.38
C PRO A 219 17.46 8.45 -16.57
N ILE A 220 17.24 8.71 -15.26
CA ILE A 220 16.32 7.91 -14.43
C ILE A 220 14.86 8.44 -14.41
N GLY A 221 14.56 9.45 -15.24
CA GLY A 221 13.21 10.01 -15.41
C GLY A 221 12.81 11.10 -14.41
N ILE A 222 13.76 11.68 -13.67
CA ILE A 222 13.54 12.81 -12.76
C ILE A 222 13.67 14.13 -13.53
N THR A 223 12.63 14.96 -13.47
CA THR A 223 12.59 16.28 -14.13
C THR A 223 12.92 17.43 -13.17
N ARG A 224 13.08 18.63 -13.74
CA ARG A 224 13.20 19.89 -12.98
C ARG A 224 11.94 20.26 -12.18
N ASN A 225 10.80 19.63 -12.46
CA ASN A 225 9.59 19.76 -11.65
C ASN A 225 9.60 18.82 -10.43
N ASP A 226 10.25 17.67 -10.54
CA ASP A 226 10.31 16.69 -9.44
C ASP A 226 11.39 17.06 -8.42
N LEU A 227 12.49 17.66 -8.88
CA LEU A 227 13.65 17.99 -8.04
C LEU A 227 14.22 19.37 -8.34
N ARG A 228 14.55 20.11 -7.27
CA ARG A 228 15.32 21.36 -7.31
C ARG A 228 16.47 21.33 -6.31
N TRP A 229 17.71 21.47 -6.81
CA TRP A 229 18.84 21.87 -5.99
C TRP A 229 18.94 23.40 -5.94
N ARG A 230 19.05 24.00 -4.75
CA ARG A 230 19.42 25.43 -4.63
C ARG A 230 20.94 25.63 -4.73
N ARG A 231 21.36 26.89 -4.89
CA ARG A 231 22.77 27.27 -4.67
C ARG A 231 23.13 27.12 -3.18
N ASN A 232 24.43 27.06 -2.89
CA ASN A 232 24.96 27.01 -1.53
C ASN A 232 24.45 28.21 -0.70
N SER A 233 24.05 27.97 0.56
CA SER A 233 23.51 29.00 1.45
C SER A 233 24.44 29.40 2.60
N TYR A 234 25.58 28.72 2.74
CA TYR A 234 26.50 28.85 3.87
C TYR A 234 27.89 29.39 3.46
N ARG A 235 28.17 29.44 2.17
CA ARG A 235 29.40 29.92 1.52
C ARG A 235 29.01 30.77 0.31
N ASP A 236 30.00 31.35 -0.38
CA ASP A 236 29.74 32.16 -1.57
C ASP A 236 28.94 31.36 -2.61
N PRO A 237 27.96 31.98 -3.30
CA PRO A 237 27.05 31.27 -4.21
C PRO A 237 27.76 30.72 -5.46
N GLU A 238 29.02 31.08 -5.68
CA GLU A 238 29.85 30.66 -6.80
C GLU A 238 31.24 30.21 -6.32
N LEU A 239 31.87 29.35 -7.11
CA LEU A 239 33.24 28.85 -6.96
C LEU A 239 33.92 28.98 -8.32
N GLU A 240 34.87 29.91 -8.44
CA GLU A 240 35.56 30.21 -9.71
C GLU A 240 34.60 30.50 -10.88
N GLY A 241 33.49 31.22 -10.62
CA GLY A 241 32.46 31.56 -11.61
C GLY A 241 31.46 30.43 -11.92
N ILE A 242 31.59 29.27 -11.28
CA ILE A 242 30.65 28.14 -11.39
C ILE A 242 29.67 28.22 -10.21
N SER A 243 28.37 27.97 -10.44
CA SER A 243 27.37 27.93 -9.36
C SER A 243 27.74 26.88 -8.30
N ARG A 244 27.89 27.33 -7.05
CA ARG A 244 28.29 26.47 -5.94
C ARG A 244 27.09 25.71 -5.39
N ARG A 245 27.24 24.40 -5.22
CA ARG A 245 26.27 23.52 -4.55
C ARG A 245 26.79 23.13 -3.16
N GLU A 246 25.98 22.40 -2.42
CA GLU A 246 26.30 21.90 -1.08
C GLU A 246 25.65 20.52 -0.94
N PHE A 247 26.26 19.62 -0.17
CA PHE A 247 25.74 18.28 0.07
C PHE A 247 25.05 18.18 1.43
N GLY A 248 25.38 19.04 2.40
CA GLY A 248 24.78 19.05 3.73
C GLY A 248 23.25 19.19 3.71
N SER A 249 22.73 20.01 2.79
CA SER A 249 21.30 20.31 2.59
C SER A 249 21.07 20.87 1.17
N GLY A 250 19.83 21.25 0.83
CA GLY A 250 19.56 22.12 -0.32
C GLY A 250 18.94 21.46 -1.55
N ILE A 251 18.66 20.16 -1.52
CA ILE A 251 17.72 19.54 -2.45
C ILE A 251 16.31 19.58 -1.86
N SER A 252 15.36 20.01 -2.69
CA SER A 252 13.94 19.77 -2.47
C SER A 252 13.40 18.89 -3.60
N ALA A 253 12.78 17.76 -3.26
CA ALA A 253 12.24 16.84 -4.26
C ALA A 253 10.92 16.20 -3.81
N ASN A 254 10.18 15.65 -4.77
CA ASN A 254 8.99 14.84 -4.53
C ASN A 254 9.35 13.36 -4.26
N VAL A 255 8.35 12.56 -3.87
CA VAL A 255 8.61 11.17 -3.43
C VAL A 255 8.86 10.20 -4.59
N ASP A 256 8.42 10.54 -5.81
CA ASP A 256 8.83 9.83 -7.04
C ASP A 256 10.35 9.95 -7.26
N ALA A 257 10.88 11.17 -7.30
CA ALA A 257 12.32 11.40 -7.49
C ALA A 257 13.18 10.71 -6.43
N MET A 258 12.68 10.67 -5.19
CA MET A 258 13.29 9.92 -4.09
C MET A 258 13.29 8.41 -4.35
N ALA A 259 12.17 7.83 -4.78
CA ALA A 259 12.05 6.40 -5.08
C ALA A 259 12.89 5.99 -6.32
N ARG A 260 12.93 6.81 -7.37
CA ARG A 260 13.77 6.58 -8.57
C ARG A 260 15.25 6.53 -8.23
N LEU A 261 15.74 7.44 -7.38
CA LEU A 261 17.11 7.38 -6.89
C LEU A 261 17.34 6.11 -6.06
N GLY A 262 16.42 5.75 -5.16
CA GLY A 262 16.49 4.51 -4.40
C GLY A 262 16.60 3.27 -5.29
N LEU A 263 15.81 3.21 -6.38
CA LEU A 263 15.84 2.09 -7.34
C LEU A 263 17.16 2.00 -8.11
N LEU A 264 17.80 3.13 -8.46
CA LEU A 264 19.15 3.12 -9.05
C LEU A 264 20.18 2.46 -8.12
N TYR A 265 20.06 2.71 -6.81
CA TYR A 265 20.91 2.06 -5.79
C TYR A 265 20.54 0.58 -5.62
N LEU A 266 19.24 0.24 -5.55
CA LEU A 266 18.74 -1.15 -5.49
C LEU A 266 19.28 -2.01 -6.64
N ARG A 267 19.30 -1.44 -7.86
CA ARG A 267 19.80 -2.07 -9.08
C ARG A 267 21.32 -1.98 -9.25
N GLY A 268 22.06 -1.67 -8.19
CA GLY A 268 23.53 -1.72 -8.16
C GLY A 268 24.20 -0.73 -9.12
N GLY A 269 23.58 0.44 -9.32
CA GLY A 269 24.07 1.50 -10.20
C GLY A 269 23.75 1.29 -11.68
N MET A 270 22.91 0.32 -12.02
CA MET A 270 22.37 0.12 -13.36
C MET A 270 20.99 0.76 -13.48
N TRP A 271 20.75 1.48 -14.57
CA TRP A 271 19.41 1.88 -14.98
C TRP A 271 19.12 1.31 -16.37
N GLN A 272 18.10 0.46 -16.48
CA GLN A 272 17.85 -0.35 -17.69
C GLN A 272 19.12 -1.12 -18.13
N GLN A 273 19.75 -0.70 -19.23
CA GLN A 273 20.99 -1.27 -19.76
C GLN A 273 22.24 -0.40 -19.50
N GLU A 274 22.09 0.79 -18.93
CA GLU A 274 23.17 1.75 -18.73
C GLU A 274 23.72 1.71 -17.29
N ARG A 275 25.05 1.67 -17.16
CA ARG A 275 25.73 1.79 -15.87
C ARG A 275 26.01 3.25 -15.55
N ILE A 276 25.14 3.84 -14.73
CA ILE A 276 25.31 5.20 -14.20
C ILE A 276 26.34 5.23 -13.05
N LEU A 277 26.33 4.21 -12.17
CA LEU A 277 27.22 4.15 -11.00
C LEU A 277 28.02 2.84 -10.95
N PRO A 278 29.24 2.84 -10.38
CA PRO A 278 30.00 1.61 -10.18
C PRO A 278 29.31 0.71 -9.15
N LYS A 279 29.13 -0.59 -9.45
CA LYS A 279 28.53 -1.55 -8.49
C LYS A 279 29.31 -1.62 -7.17
N SER A 280 30.63 -1.40 -7.22
CA SER A 280 31.51 -1.30 -6.06
C SER A 280 31.29 -0.04 -5.21
N PHE A 281 30.91 1.08 -5.81
CA PHE A 281 30.54 2.30 -5.11
C PHE A 281 29.20 2.12 -4.39
N VAL A 282 28.18 1.62 -5.10
CA VAL A 282 26.84 1.40 -4.53
C VAL A 282 26.89 0.43 -3.33
N ARG A 283 27.70 -0.63 -3.42
CA ARG A 283 27.94 -1.52 -2.26
C ARG A 283 28.54 -0.78 -1.07
N GLN A 284 29.57 0.06 -1.27
CA GLN A 284 30.19 0.85 -0.20
C GLN A 284 29.30 1.98 0.33
N ALA A 285 28.30 2.42 -0.42
CA ALA A 285 27.26 3.31 0.10
C ALA A 285 26.39 2.56 1.14
N GLY A 286 25.92 1.35 0.81
CA GLY A 286 25.04 0.57 1.66
C GLY A 286 25.69 -0.24 2.79
N THR A 287 27.02 -0.21 2.95
CA THR A 287 27.74 -0.97 3.98
C THR A 287 28.73 -0.10 4.76
N ALA A 288 28.90 -0.39 6.04
CA ALA A 288 29.96 0.19 6.85
C ALA A 288 31.35 0.06 6.20
N VAL A 289 32.14 1.12 6.23
CA VAL A 289 33.48 1.13 5.63
C VAL A 289 34.48 0.50 6.62
N PRO A 290 35.26 -0.54 6.25
CA PRO A 290 36.10 -1.28 7.21
C PRO A 290 37.17 -0.45 7.96
N SER A 291 37.58 0.70 7.42
CA SER A 291 38.50 1.65 8.08
C SER A 291 37.80 2.69 8.97
N VAL A 292 36.48 2.57 9.15
CA VAL A 292 35.61 3.51 9.88
C VAL A 292 34.86 2.82 11.02
N VAL A 293 34.52 1.54 10.85
CA VAL A 293 33.98 0.64 11.88
C VAL A 293 34.81 0.72 13.17
N GLY A 294 34.15 0.94 14.31
CA GLY A 294 34.75 1.07 15.64
C GLY A 294 35.52 2.38 15.90
N LEU A 295 35.50 3.38 15.01
CA LEU A 295 36.10 4.69 15.31
C LEU A 295 35.30 5.42 16.39
N PRO A 296 35.97 6.06 17.37
CA PRO A 296 35.27 6.79 18.42
C PRO A 296 34.47 7.97 17.86
N GLU A 297 33.22 8.09 18.29
CA GLU A 297 32.32 9.16 17.87
C GLU A 297 32.50 10.43 18.71
N VAL A 298 32.39 11.59 18.05
CA VAL A 298 32.44 12.90 18.72
C VAL A 298 31.14 13.22 19.46
N ASP A 299 30.00 12.71 18.98
CA ASP A 299 28.67 12.94 19.56
C ASP A 299 27.82 11.65 19.60
N PRO A 300 28.23 10.64 20.40
CA PRO A 300 27.55 9.34 20.47
C PRO A 300 26.13 9.44 21.06
N ARG A 301 25.77 10.54 21.72
CA ARG A 301 24.41 10.74 22.26
C ARG A 301 23.38 11.00 21.16
N ASN A 302 23.76 11.69 20.09
CA ASN A 302 22.86 12.01 18.98
C ASN A 302 22.99 11.04 17.80
N TYR A 303 24.07 10.25 17.75
CA TYR A 303 24.46 9.42 16.59
C TYR A 303 25.05 8.06 16.99
N GLY A 304 24.63 7.48 18.11
CA GLY A 304 25.29 6.30 18.70
C GLY A 304 25.56 5.14 17.72
N ASN A 305 26.80 4.66 17.73
CA ASN A 305 27.35 3.61 16.87
C ASN A 305 27.30 3.94 15.36
N ALA A 306 27.14 5.21 14.97
CA ALA A 306 27.20 5.63 13.58
C ALA A 306 28.49 5.24 12.84
N SER A 307 29.62 5.11 13.55
CA SER A 307 30.88 4.59 12.99
C SER A 307 30.72 3.19 12.38
N ASP A 308 29.85 2.36 12.99
CA ASP A 308 29.52 1.01 12.54
C ASP A 308 28.34 0.99 11.55
N HIS A 309 27.52 2.05 11.50
CA HIS A 309 26.24 2.11 10.75
C HIS A 309 26.24 3.12 9.59
N TYR A 310 27.42 3.55 9.11
CA TYR A 310 27.53 4.58 8.06
C TYR A 310 28.49 4.18 6.92
N GLY A 311 28.01 4.34 5.70
CA GLY A 311 28.77 4.12 4.46
C GLY A 311 29.19 5.43 3.79
N LEU A 312 29.20 5.45 2.46
CA LEU A 312 29.49 6.66 1.66
C LEU A 312 28.29 7.63 1.63
N LEU A 313 28.07 8.36 2.73
CA LEU A 313 26.94 9.28 2.98
C LEU A 313 25.54 8.63 2.94
N TRP A 314 25.46 7.39 3.43
CA TRP A 314 24.22 6.64 3.66
C TRP A 314 24.32 5.92 5.02
N TRP A 315 23.19 5.82 5.73
CA TRP A 315 23.04 5.01 6.93
C TRP A 315 22.74 3.55 6.55
N ASN A 316 23.06 2.58 7.41
CA ASN A 316 22.78 1.17 7.15
C ASN A 316 22.51 0.35 8.43
N ASN A 317 22.01 -0.87 8.25
CA ASN A 317 21.69 -1.81 9.32
C ASN A 317 22.66 -3.02 9.36
N ALA A 318 23.90 -2.87 8.87
CA ALA A 318 24.83 -4.01 8.67
C ALA A 318 25.16 -4.76 9.97
N ASP A 319 25.16 -4.06 11.11
CA ASP A 319 25.37 -4.57 12.46
C ASP A 319 24.17 -5.37 13.01
N GLY A 320 22.95 -5.07 12.52
CA GLY A 320 21.67 -5.61 12.97
C GLY A 320 20.96 -4.83 14.10
N THR A 321 21.27 -3.54 14.33
CA THR A 321 20.63 -2.70 15.37
C THR A 321 19.10 -2.70 15.25
N LEU A 322 18.57 -2.66 14.03
CA LEU A 322 17.17 -2.94 13.74
C LEU A 322 17.00 -4.44 13.44
N ALA A 323 16.79 -5.23 14.50
CA ALA A 323 16.70 -6.69 14.41
C ALA A 323 15.55 -7.19 13.51
N GLY A 324 14.44 -6.45 13.42
CA GLY A 324 13.32 -6.74 12.52
C GLY A 324 13.51 -6.29 11.07
N VAL A 325 14.69 -5.79 10.70
CA VAL A 325 15.02 -5.27 9.36
C VAL A 325 16.25 -6.00 8.82
N PRO A 326 16.36 -6.32 7.51
CA PRO A 326 17.53 -7.01 6.98
C PRO A 326 18.83 -6.23 7.18
N ARG A 327 19.94 -6.96 7.32
CA ARG A 327 21.28 -6.36 7.50
C ARG A 327 21.79 -5.63 6.26
N ASP A 328 21.28 -5.96 5.08
CA ASP A 328 21.61 -5.26 3.84
C ASP A 328 20.70 -4.05 3.56
N ALA A 329 19.80 -3.70 4.50
CA ALA A 329 19.02 -2.47 4.41
C ALA A 329 19.90 -1.23 4.67
N TYR A 330 19.74 -0.21 3.83
CA TYR A 330 20.42 1.08 3.98
C TYR A 330 19.52 2.25 3.54
N TRP A 331 19.77 3.43 4.09
CA TRP A 331 18.91 4.59 3.86
C TRP A 331 19.60 5.94 3.91
N SER A 332 19.06 6.88 3.14
CA SER A 332 19.30 8.31 3.35
C SER A 332 18.36 8.81 4.44
N TRP A 333 18.84 9.70 5.33
CA TRP A 333 18.00 10.26 6.39
C TRP A 333 18.17 11.78 6.49
N GLY A 334 17.11 12.49 6.14
CA GLY A 334 16.95 13.92 6.31
C GLY A 334 16.28 14.26 7.64
N LEU A 335 16.55 15.46 8.15
CA LEU A 335 15.68 16.12 9.11
C LEU A 335 14.23 16.13 8.56
N TYR A 336 13.25 16.11 9.48
CA TYR A 336 11.84 15.81 9.19
C TYR A 336 11.55 14.35 8.83
N ASP A 337 12.49 13.44 9.11
CA ASP A 337 12.39 12.02 8.78
C ASP A 337 12.10 11.80 7.28
N SER A 338 12.81 12.57 6.45
CA SER A 338 12.84 12.38 5.00
C SER A 338 13.72 11.16 4.70
N LEU A 339 13.16 10.12 4.12
CA LEU A 339 13.81 8.81 3.97
C LEU A 339 13.79 8.35 2.53
N ILE A 340 14.92 7.79 2.09
CA ILE A 340 14.99 6.85 0.96
C ILE A 340 15.62 5.58 1.54
N VAL A 341 14.86 4.50 1.61
CA VAL A 341 15.30 3.20 2.13
C VAL A 341 15.43 2.24 0.96
N VAL A 342 16.49 1.44 0.98
CA VAL A 342 16.79 0.41 -0.02
C VAL A 342 17.03 -0.89 0.73
N ILE A 343 16.34 -1.97 0.35
CA ILE A 343 16.50 -3.30 0.94
C ILE A 343 16.70 -4.31 -0.19
N PRO A 344 17.97 -4.57 -0.61
CA PRO A 344 18.27 -5.40 -1.78
C PRO A 344 17.76 -6.84 -1.68
N SER A 345 17.88 -7.47 -0.51
CA SER A 345 17.41 -8.83 -0.22
C SER A 345 15.90 -9.03 -0.42
N LEU A 346 15.11 -7.95 -0.37
CA LEU A 346 13.66 -7.97 -0.53
C LEU A 346 13.18 -7.36 -1.86
N ASP A 347 14.11 -6.87 -2.69
CA ASP A 347 13.90 -6.02 -3.87
C ASP A 347 12.97 -4.81 -3.60
N LEU A 348 13.13 -4.19 -2.43
CA LEU A 348 12.29 -3.11 -1.90
C LEU A 348 12.99 -1.74 -1.93
N VAL A 349 12.24 -0.70 -2.32
CA VAL A 349 12.60 0.72 -2.08
C VAL A 349 11.41 1.46 -1.48
N VAL A 350 11.68 2.26 -0.44
CA VAL A 350 10.69 3.08 0.26
C VAL A 350 11.14 4.55 0.23
N ALA A 351 10.25 5.45 -0.14
CA ALA A 351 10.46 6.90 -0.05
C ALA A 351 9.41 7.53 0.86
N ARG A 352 9.81 8.43 1.75
CA ARG A 352 8.89 9.14 2.66
C ARG A 352 9.40 10.55 2.92
N ALA A 353 8.53 11.56 2.82
CA ALA A 353 8.88 12.95 3.14
C ALA A 353 7.70 13.67 3.79
N GLY A 354 7.95 14.38 4.89
CA GLY A 354 6.89 14.99 5.70
C GLY A 354 7.43 15.87 6.82
N GLN A 355 6.88 15.76 8.02
CA GLN A 355 7.42 16.30 9.27
C GLN A 355 8.09 15.19 10.09
N SER A 356 8.93 15.57 11.08
CA SER A 356 9.56 14.61 11.99
C SER A 356 8.51 13.83 12.77
N TRP A 357 8.72 12.52 12.93
CA TRP A 357 7.96 11.74 13.89
C TRP A 357 8.33 12.12 15.32
N LYS A 358 7.36 11.96 16.23
CA LYS A 358 7.57 12.14 17.67
C LYS A 358 8.57 11.10 18.17
N ARG A 359 9.63 11.55 18.84
CA ARG A 359 10.60 10.72 19.53
C ARG A 359 10.28 10.68 21.01
N GLU A 360 10.57 9.56 21.66
CA GLU A 360 10.57 9.45 23.12
C GLU A 360 11.86 10.05 23.68
N ASN A 361 11.85 10.43 24.96
CA ASN A 361 13.07 10.88 25.63
C ASN A 361 14.04 9.70 25.76
N ASP A 362 15.34 9.97 25.59
CA ASP A 362 16.43 8.98 25.70
C ASP A 362 16.30 7.75 24.78
N ALA A 363 15.48 7.84 23.72
CA ALA A 363 15.30 6.77 22.74
C ALA A 363 16.56 6.57 21.87
N GLU A 364 16.93 5.30 21.65
CA GLU A 364 18.00 4.90 20.74
C GLU A 364 17.84 5.49 19.34
N HIS A 365 18.97 5.78 18.67
CA HIS A 365 18.99 6.60 17.44
C HIS A 365 18.01 6.10 16.36
N TYR A 366 17.94 4.79 16.11
CA TYR A 366 17.03 4.18 15.13
C TYR A 366 15.66 3.77 15.67
N GLN A 367 15.36 3.96 16.96
CA GLN A 367 14.09 3.52 17.56
C GLN A 367 12.85 4.10 16.86
N VAL A 368 12.95 5.35 16.40
CA VAL A 368 11.88 6.05 15.65
C VAL A 368 11.63 5.47 14.24
N LEU A 369 12.54 4.64 13.71
CA LEU A 369 12.37 3.99 12.41
C LEU A 369 11.65 2.64 12.51
N LYS A 370 11.66 1.98 13.68
CA LYS A 370 11.08 0.62 13.84
C LYS A 370 9.61 0.53 13.41
N PRO A 371 8.68 1.38 13.89
CA PRO A 371 7.27 1.25 13.53
C PRO A 371 6.98 1.60 12.07
N PHE A 372 7.95 2.16 11.35
CA PHE A 372 7.86 2.36 9.90
C PHE A 372 8.46 1.19 9.11
N LEU A 373 9.65 0.70 9.49
CA LEU A 373 10.41 -0.26 8.70
C LEU A 373 10.06 -1.72 9.00
N GLU A 374 9.79 -2.07 10.26
CA GLU A 374 9.51 -3.46 10.65
C GLU A 374 8.22 -3.99 10.02
N PRO A 375 7.10 -3.23 9.94
CA PRO A 375 5.93 -3.70 9.19
C PRO A 375 6.18 -3.82 7.68
N ILE A 376 6.97 -2.94 7.07
CA ILE A 376 7.31 -3.05 5.63
C ILE A 376 8.13 -4.32 5.34
N VAL A 377 9.04 -4.70 6.24
CA VAL A 377 9.81 -5.94 6.14
C VAL A 377 8.93 -7.15 6.41
N ALA A 378 8.13 -7.12 7.48
CA ALA A 378 7.20 -8.18 7.85
C ALA A 378 6.09 -8.40 6.80
N ALA A 379 5.85 -7.42 5.93
CA ALA A 379 4.96 -7.58 4.79
C ALA A 379 5.50 -8.57 3.75
N VAL A 380 6.82 -8.82 3.66
CA VAL A 380 7.35 -9.75 2.66
C VAL A 380 6.99 -11.18 3.00
N ILE A 381 6.13 -11.77 2.17
CA ILE A 381 5.78 -13.18 2.21
C ILE A 381 6.96 -14.00 1.67
N PRO A 382 7.49 -14.98 2.43
CA PRO A 382 8.56 -15.87 1.98
C PRO A 382 8.24 -16.68 0.71
N ASP A 383 9.24 -16.88 -0.14
CA ASP A 383 9.09 -17.56 -1.45
C ASP A 383 8.64 -19.03 -1.34
N ASP A 384 8.94 -19.72 -0.23
CA ASP A 384 8.49 -21.09 0.04
C ASP A 384 6.98 -21.20 0.31
N LEU A 385 6.31 -20.08 0.61
CA LEU A 385 4.85 -19.98 0.65
C LEU A 385 4.27 -19.62 -0.72
N LEU A 386 5.04 -19.01 -1.64
CA LEU A 386 4.60 -18.71 -3.00
C LEU A 386 4.53 -19.96 -3.89
N GLU A 387 5.43 -20.94 -3.72
CA GLU A 387 5.45 -22.19 -4.52
C GLU A 387 4.19 -23.07 -4.37
N ARG A 388 3.31 -22.80 -3.39
CA ARG A 388 2.01 -23.47 -3.25
C ARG A 388 0.88 -22.84 -4.06
N THR A 389 1.18 -21.83 -4.89
CA THR A 389 0.19 -21.07 -5.66
C THR A 389 0.44 -21.22 -7.17
N PRO A 390 -0.48 -21.80 -7.96
CA PRO A 390 -0.26 -21.96 -9.40
C PRO A 390 -0.25 -20.61 -10.14
N SER A 391 0.90 -20.25 -10.71
CA SER A 391 1.03 -19.08 -11.58
C SER A 391 0.21 -19.26 -12.87
N ALA A 392 -0.67 -18.30 -13.17
CA ALA A 392 -1.41 -18.21 -14.42
C ALA A 392 -1.11 -16.87 -15.11
N ALA A 393 -0.16 -16.88 -16.05
CA ALA A 393 0.15 -15.71 -16.86
C ALA A 393 -0.99 -15.42 -17.86
N VAL A 394 -1.66 -14.28 -17.71
CA VAL A 394 -2.55 -13.71 -18.73
C VAL A 394 -1.90 -12.44 -19.27
N LYS A 395 -1.63 -12.42 -20.58
CA LYS A 395 -1.20 -11.21 -21.29
C LYS A 395 -2.44 -10.41 -21.69
N GLU A 396 -2.59 -9.20 -21.18
CA GLU A 396 -3.63 -8.27 -21.65
C GLU A 396 -3.10 -7.27 -22.68
N ASN A 397 -4.00 -6.84 -23.57
CA ASN A 397 -3.75 -5.80 -24.56
C ASN A 397 -3.91 -4.42 -23.93
N SER A 398 -2.85 -3.62 -23.98
CA SER A 398 -2.90 -2.20 -23.61
C SER A 398 -3.76 -1.38 -24.58
N ASN A 399 -4.82 -0.73 -24.09
CA ASN A 399 -5.18 0.67 -24.41
C ASN A 399 -6.58 1.06 -23.86
N ALA A 400 -6.65 1.42 -22.59
CA ALA A 400 -7.71 2.28 -22.06
C ALA A 400 -7.16 3.13 -20.89
N ARG A 401 -7.31 4.46 -20.98
CA ARG A 401 -7.08 5.35 -19.83
C ARG A 401 -8.28 5.26 -18.89
N ARG A 402 -8.07 5.02 -17.59
CA ARG A 402 -8.65 5.76 -16.43
C ARG A 402 -8.44 5.02 -15.09
N LEU A 403 -8.30 5.86 -14.07
CA LEU A 403 -8.29 5.77 -12.60
C LEU A 403 -8.91 4.58 -11.83
N ASP A 404 -9.40 3.52 -12.45
CA ASP A 404 -10.27 2.54 -11.77
C ASP A 404 -9.45 1.35 -11.20
N ALA A 405 -9.22 1.32 -9.89
CA ALA A 405 -8.75 0.13 -9.16
C ALA A 405 -9.55 -0.05 -7.87
N ALA A 406 -10.13 -1.24 -7.68
CA ALA A 406 -10.91 -1.56 -6.49
C ALA A 406 -10.07 -1.40 -5.21
N PRO A 407 -10.65 -0.92 -4.09
CA PRO A 407 -9.92 -0.64 -2.85
C PRO A 407 -9.34 -1.88 -2.13
N TYR A 408 -9.66 -3.10 -2.59
CA TYR A 408 -9.17 -4.36 -2.03
C TYR A 408 -8.62 -5.28 -3.13
N PRO A 409 -7.63 -6.14 -2.81
CA PRO A 409 -7.13 -7.14 -3.76
C PRO A 409 -8.26 -8.09 -4.22
N PRO A 410 -8.18 -8.66 -5.44
CA PRO A 410 -9.17 -9.63 -5.92
C PRO A 410 -9.30 -10.85 -5.01
N SER A 411 -10.51 -11.39 -4.91
CA SER A 411 -10.78 -12.63 -4.18
C SER A 411 -10.11 -13.84 -4.83
N LEU A 412 -9.38 -14.61 -4.02
CA LEU A 412 -8.78 -15.89 -4.43
C LEU A 412 -9.81 -17.02 -4.57
N LEU A 413 -10.93 -16.93 -3.84
CA LEU A 413 -12.01 -17.91 -3.87
C LEU A 413 -13.04 -17.63 -4.97
N ILE A 414 -13.34 -16.34 -5.20
CA ILE A 414 -14.45 -15.88 -6.04
C ILE A 414 -13.93 -14.89 -7.08
N SER A 415 -13.39 -15.42 -8.17
CA SER A 415 -12.70 -14.70 -9.25
C SER A 415 -13.54 -13.71 -10.07
N GLY A 416 -14.84 -13.58 -9.80
CA GLY A 416 -15.72 -12.67 -10.53
C GLY A 416 -17.20 -13.00 -10.42
N ILE A 417 -18.02 -12.21 -11.11
CA ILE A 417 -19.48 -12.41 -11.24
C ILE A 417 -19.87 -12.37 -12.71
N THR A 418 -20.65 -13.35 -13.15
CA THR A 418 -21.44 -13.27 -14.39
C THR A 418 -22.82 -12.74 -14.04
N TRP A 419 -23.14 -11.51 -14.45
CA TRP A 419 -24.47 -10.95 -14.30
C TRP A 419 -25.41 -11.45 -15.40
N ALA A 420 -26.67 -11.72 -15.06
CA ALA A 420 -27.72 -11.94 -16.06
C ALA A 420 -27.94 -10.66 -16.90
N PRO A 421 -28.40 -10.76 -18.17
CA PRO A 421 -28.61 -9.59 -19.03
C PRO A 421 -29.58 -8.57 -18.41
N THR A 422 -29.39 -7.28 -18.67
CA THR A 422 -30.24 -6.21 -18.11
C THR A 422 -31.72 -6.36 -18.50
N SER A 423 -32.00 -6.94 -19.67
CA SER A 423 -33.36 -7.29 -20.12
C SER A 423 -34.07 -8.36 -19.26
N THR A 424 -33.35 -9.05 -18.38
CA THR A 424 -33.91 -10.06 -17.44
C THR A 424 -34.17 -9.50 -16.04
N ILE A 425 -33.89 -8.21 -15.79
CA ILE A 425 -34.12 -7.59 -14.48
C ILE A 425 -35.63 -7.51 -14.21
N ASN A 426 -36.09 -8.20 -13.17
CA ASN A 426 -37.49 -8.13 -12.73
C ASN A 426 -37.66 -6.86 -11.89
N ARG A 427 -38.27 -5.83 -12.48
CA ARG A 427 -38.59 -4.56 -11.82
C ARG A 427 -40.06 -4.52 -11.38
N ARG A 428 -40.30 -4.32 -10.09
CA ARG A 428 -41.62 -4.16 -9.45
C ARG A 428 -41.64 -2.90 -8.58
N ALA A 429 -42.79 -2.58 -7.99
CA ALA A 429 -42.95 -1.48 -7.02
C ALA A 429 -42.46 -0.10 -7.52
N ARG A 430 -42.66 0.20 -8.80
CA ARG A 430 -42.15 1.40 -9.49
C ARG A 430 -42.53 2.69 -8.74
N GLY A 431 -41.56 3.59 -8.62
CA GLY A 431 -41.66 4.81 -7.83
C GLY A 431 -41.52 4.56 -6.33
N SER A 432 -40.77 3.52 -5.92
CA SER A 432 -40.41 3.26 -4.52
C SER A 432 -38.93 2.88 -4.43
N ASP A 433 -38.22 3.37 -3.41
CA ASP A 433 -36.80 3.13 -3.20
C ASP A 433 -36.53 2.27 -1.95
N ASN A 434 -35.25 2.05 -1.66
CA ASN A 434 -34.75 1.67 -0.34
C ASN A 434 -35.31 0.34 0.23
N TRP A 435 -34.59 -0.77 -0.06
CA TRP A 435 -35.05 -2.14 0.16
C TRP A 435 -34.21 -2.96 1.18
N PRO A 436 -34.08 -2.54 2.46
CA PRO A 436 -33.42 -3.36 3.48
C PRO A 436 -34.33 -4.55 3.84
N MET A 437 -33.74 -5.75 3.93
CA MET A 437 -34.49 -7.00 3.93
C MET A 437 -33.86 -8.11 4.77
N THR A 438 -34.70 -9.07 5.18
CA THR A 438 -34.34 -10.24 5.99
C THR A 438 -35.21 -11.44 5.66
N TRP A 439 -34.69 -12.65 5.88
CA TRP A 439 -35.45 -13.90 5.80
C TRP A 439 -36.04 -14.24 7.18
N ALA A 440 -37.37 -14.21 7.30
CA ALA A 440 -38.09 -14.45 8.54
C ALA A 440 -38.38 -15.94 8.80
N ASP A 441 -38.68 -16.26 10.06
CA ASP A 441 -39.08 -17.57 10.59
C ASP A 441 -40.20 -18.25 9.79
N ASP A 442 -41.18 -17.47 9.33
CA ASP A 442 -42.34 -17.88 8.52
C ASP A 442 -42.02 -18.22 7.04
N ASP A 443 -40.73 -18.23 6.68
CA ASP A 443 -40.20 -18.39 5.33
C ASP A 443 -40.48 -17.23 4.35
N HIS A 444 -40.94 -16.07 4.80
CA HIS A 444 -41.01 -14.89 3.92
C HIS A 444 -39.73 -14.07 3.94
N LEU A 445 -39.47 -13.34 2.84
CA LEU A 445 -38.55 -12.20 2.87
C LEU A 445 -39.35 -10.97 3.27
N TYR A 446 -39.00 -10.36 4.39
CA TYR A 446 -39.51 -9.05 4.75
C TYR A 446 -38.61 -7.97 4.16
N THR A 447 -39.20 -6.88 3.66
CA THR A 447 -38.48 -5.69 3.20
C THR A 447 -39.22 -4.43 3.60
N ALA A 448 -38.49 -3.39 3.98
CA ALA A 448 -39.06 -2.05 3.97
C ALA A 448 -39.01 -1.45 2.56
N TYR A 449 -39.71 -0.33 2.35
CA TYR A 449 -39.62 0.54 1.19
C TYR A 449 -39.74 2.02 1.57
N GLY A 450 -39.15 2.89 0.77
CA GLY A 450 -39.20 4.34 0.93
C GLY A 450 -39.72 5.08 -0.29
N ASP A 451 -39.96 6.38 -0.08
CA ASP A 451 -40.45 7.38 -1.04
C ASP A 451 -41.39 6.84 -2.14
N GLY A 452 -42.37 6.02 -1.78
CA GLY A 452 -43.16 5.27 -2.75
C GLY A 452 -44.44 4.63 -2.23
N ARG A 453 -45.04 3.76 -3.05
CA ARG A 453 -46.36 3.14 -2.79
C ARG A 453 -46.30 1.62 -2.67
N GLY A 454 -45.09 1.05 -2.59
CA GLY A 454 -44.86 -0.38 -2.41
C GLY A 454 -45.20 -1.19 -3.66
N PHE A 455 -45.60 -2.44 -3.47
CA PHE A 455 -45.98 -3.37 -4.54
C PHE A 455 -47.42 -3.19 -4.99
N GLU A 456 -47.81 -3.82 -6.09
CA GLU A 456 -49.21 -3.86 -6.55
C GLU A 456 -50.03 -4.89 -5.73
N PRO A 457 -51.25 -4.56 -5.27
CA PRO A 457 -51.93 -3.27 -5.38
C PRO A 457 -51.27 -2.20 -4.47
N PHE A 458 -50.94 -1.06 -5.09
CA PHE A 458 -50.25 0.05 -4.42
C PHE A 458 -51.07 0.61 -3.26
N VAL A 459 -50.42 0.97 -2.16
CA VAL A 459 -51.09 1.69 -1.06
C VAL A 459 -51.53 3.08 -1.53
N ASP A 460 -52.60 3.64 -0.95
CA ASP A 460 -53.24 4.87 -1.46
C ASP A 460 -52.36 6.13 -1.43
N VAL A 461 -51.37 6.17 -0.53
CA VAL A 461 -50.51 7.33 -0.27
C VAL A 461 -49.04 6.99 -0.45
N LYS A 462 -48.25 7.97 -0.87
CA LYS A 462 -46.78 7.87 -0.86
C LYS A 462 -46.28 7.81 0.60
N LEU A 463 -45.43 6.83 0.90
CA LEU A 463 -44.81 6.62 2.20
C LEU A 463 -43.30 6.83 2.08
N SER A 464 -42.71 7.50 3.08
CA SER A 464 -41.26 7.55 3.30
C SER A 464 -40.73 6.26 3.93
N MET A 465 -41.61 5.54 4.64
CA MET A 465 -41.34 4.24 5.23
C MET A 465 -42.63 3.40 5.16
N GLY A 466 -42.58 2.30 4.43
CA GLY A 466 -43.62 1.27 4.36
C GLY A 466 -42.99 -0.13 4.42
N LEU A 467 -43.80 -1.17 4.63
CA LEU A 467 -43.33 -2.54 4.79
C LEU A 467 -44.00 -3.46 3.77
N ALA A 468 -43.27 -4.46 3.29
CA ALA A 468 -43.77 -5.51 2.43
C ALA A 468 -43.17 -6.88 2.82
N ARG A 469 -43.88 -7.95 2.47
CA ARG A 469 -43.40 -9.33 2.56
C ARG A 469 -43.43 -9.99 1.19
N LEU A 470 -42.49 -10.89 0.96
CA LEU A 470 -42.32 -11.61 -0.30
C LEU A 470 -42.32 -13.12 -0.06
N THR A 471 -43.09 -13.83 -0.87
CA THR A 471 -43.19 -15.29 -0.92
C THR A 471 -42.55 -15.81 -2.22
N GLY A 472 -42.02 -17.03 -2.22
CA GLY A 472 -41.49 -17.68 -3.43
C GLY A 472 -40.01 -17.40 -3.73
N SER A 473 -39.64 -17.55 -5.00
CA SER A 473 -38.26 -17.51 -5.50
C SER A 473 -37.95 -16.18 -6.19
N ALA A 474 -36.67 -15.84 -6.37
CA ALA A 474 -36.29 -14.61 -7.07
C ALA A 474 -36.85 -14.47 -8.51
N ALA A 475 -37.09 -15.60 -9.19
CA ALA A 475 -37.64 -15.63 -10.54
C ALA A 475 -39.18 -15.53 -10.57
N ASP A 476 -39.83 -16.08 -9.55
CA ASP A 476 -41.29 -16.07 -9.37
C ASP A 476 -41.60 -15.86 -7.89
N PHE A 477 -41.75 -14.59 -7.51
CA PHE A 477 -42.15 -14.15 -6.19
C PHE A 477 -43.48 -13.39 -6.23
N ARG A 478 -44.24 -13.49 -5.14
CA ARG A 478 -45.39 -12.62 -4.88
C ARG A 478 -45.07 -11.71 -3.72
N ALA A 479 -45.39 -10.44 -3.85
CA ALA A 479 -45.12 -9.42 -2.85
C ALA A 479 -46.43 -8.79 -2.38
N GLU A 480 -46.54 -8.54 -1.08
CA GLU A 480 -47.72 -7.96 -0.43
C GLU A 480 -47.29 -6.81 0.49
N ASN A 481 -47.99 -5.67 0.42
CA ASN A 481 -47.75 -4.55 1.32
C ASN A 481 -48.32 -4.88 2.72
N VAL A 482 -47.45 -4.91 3.73
CA VAL A 482 -47.82 -5.16 5.13
C VAL A 482 -48.19 -3.82 5.76
N ARG A 483 -49.48 -3.66 6.10
CA ARG A 483 -49.99 -2.40 6.64
C ARG A 483 -49.72 -2.30 8.14
N SER A 484 -49.10 -1.19 8.58
CA SER A 484 -48.81 -0.97 10.01
C SER A 484 -48.87 0.51 10.39
N ALA A 485 -49.86 0.88 11.21
CA ALA A 485 -50.04 2.25 11.68
C ALA A 485 -48.91 2.76 12.59
N SER A 486 -48.15 1.86 13.22
CA SER A 486 -46.98 2.17 14.06
C SER A 486 -45.65 2.28 13.29
N PHE A 487 -45.65 1.92 12.00
CA PHE A 487 -44.48 1.93 11.13
C PHE A 487 -44.60 2.94 9.98
N GLU A 488 -45.77 3.01 9.35
CA GLU A 488 -45.97 3.82 8.15
C GLU A 488 -45.76 5.32 8.41
N THR A 489 -44.78 5.92 7.74
CA THR A 489 -44.55 7.37 7.79
C THR A 489 -44.65 8.01 6.42
N ARG A 490 -45.09 9.27 6.39
CA ARG A 490 -45.08 10.14 5.21
C ARG A 490 -43.85 11.05 5.23
N GLY A 491 -43.50 11.60 4.07
CA GLY A 491 -42.34 12.46 3.85
C GLY A 491 -41.67 12.14 2.52
N ASP A 492 -40.61 12.87 2.18
CA ASP A 492 -39.80 12.63 0.99
C ASP A 492 -38.32 12.89 1.30
N GLY A 493 -37.44 12.04 0.79
CA GLY A 493 -35.99 12.24 0.86
C GLY A 493 -35.48 12.40 2.31
N PRO A 494 -34.57 13.35 2.58
CA PRO A 494 -34.02 13.59 3.93
C PRO A 494 -35.05 13.99 5.00
N ARG A 495 -36.27 14.39 4.61
CA ARG A 495 -37.32 14.86 5.53
C ARG A 495 -38.22 13.73 6.06
N GLY A 496 -38.18 12.56 5.43
CA GLY A 496 -38.92 11.37 5.87
C GLY A 496 -38.02 10.41 6.64
N LYS A 497 -38.57 9.71 7.64
CA LYS A 497 -37.89 8.52 8.21
C LYS A 497 -37.71 7.49 7.10
N LYS A 498 -36.58 6.78 7.08
CA LYS A 498 -36.32 5.66 6.15
C LYS A 498 -35.70 4.49 6.91
N ALA A 499 -36.13 3.27 6.63
CA ALA A 499 -35.44 2.07 7.11
C ALA A 499 -34.09 1.91 6.40
N SER A 500 -33.04 1.43 7.06
CA SER A 500 -31.69 1.21 6.48
C SER A 500 -31.16 -0.20 6.66
N GLY A 501 -31.67 -0.93 7.66
CA GLY A 501 -31.37 -2.33 7.91
C GLY A 501 -32.62 -3.02 8.43
N LEU A 502 -32.80 -4.28 8.06
CA LEU A 502 -33.88 -5.15 8.55
C LEU A 502 -33.26 -6.50 8.91
N LEU A 503 -33.73 -7.12 10.00
CA LEU A 503 -33.22 -8.40 10.48
C LEU A 503 -34.30 -9.16 11.26
N MET A 504 -34.36 -10.48 11.10
CA MET A 504 -35.18 -11.35 11.96
C MET A 504 -34.24 -12.15 12.87
N VAL A 505 -34.52 -12.17 14.18
CA VAL A 505 -33.81 -12.97 15.18
C VAL A 505 -34.82 -13.49 16.20
N ASP A 506 -34.85 -14.81 16.43
CA ASP A 506 -35.74 -15.50 17.36
C ASP A 506 -37.20 -15.03 17.27
N GLY A 507 -37.76 -15.03 16.06
CA GLY A 507 -39.14 -14.61 15.79
C GLY A 507 -39.42 -13.10 15.96
N THR A 508 -38.40 -12.28 16.22
CA THR A 508 -38.52 -10.81 16.33
C THR A 508 -37.93 -10.12 15.10
N LEU A 509 -38.73 -9.28 14.44
CA LEU A 509 -38.30 -8.44 13.33
C LEU A 509 -37.73 -7.13 13.87
N TYR A 510 -36.46 -6.85 13.60
CA TYR A 510 -35.73 -5.63 13.98
C TYR A 510 -35.50 -4.73 12.76
N VAL A 511 -35.53 -3.41 12.98
CA VAL A 511 -35.27 -2.39 11.96
C VAL A 511 -34.33 -1.31 12.47
N TRP A 512 -33.38 -0.90 11.63
CA TRP A 512 -32.69 0.39 11.77
C TRP A 512 -33.41 1.44 10.95
N VAL A 513 -33.69 2.61 11.55
CA VAL A 513 -34.31 3.75 10.89
C VAL A 513 -33.42 4.98 10.98
N ARG A 514 -33.11 5.57 9.82
CA ARG A 514 -32.34 6.80 9.66
C ARG A 514 -33.25 8.03 9.49
N ASN A 515 -32.63 9.20 9.33
CA ASN A 515 -33.30 10.52 9.25
C ASN A 515 -34.08 10.88 10.53
N VAL A 516 -33.58 10.46 11.69
CA VAL A 516 -34.20 10.69 13.01
C VAL A 516 -33.23 11.37 13.97
N SER A 517 -32.41 12.29 13.47
CA SER A 517 -31.19 12.79 14.13
C SER A 517 -30.19 11.63 14.31
N ASN A 518 -29.56 11.24 13.19
CA ASN A 518 -28.84 9.97 13.03
C ASN A 518 -29.85 8.79 13.08
N SER A 519 -29.62 7.70 13.85
CA SER A 519 -30.35 6.42 13.68
C SER A 519 -30.99 5.83 14.95
N GLN A 520 -32.18 5.24 14.80
CA GLN A 520 -33.02 4.67 15.88
C GLN A 520 -33.36 3.20 15.58
N LEU A 521 -33.44 2.37 16.63
CA LEU A 521 -33.86 0.97 16.53
C LEU A 521 -35.39 0.86 16.69
N GLY A 522 -36.00 -0.05 15.93
CA GLY A 522 -37.37 -0.50 16.19
C GLY A 522 -37.46 -2.02 16.11
N TRP A 523 -38.52 -2.59 16.67
CA TRP A 523 -38.81 -4.03 16.56
C TRP A 523 -40.31 -4.35 16.58
N SER A 524 -40.65 -5.50 16.01
CA SER A 524 -41.99 -6.10 15.94
C SER A 524 -41.90 -7.58 16.30
N THR A 525 -42.86 -8.07 17.08
CA THR A 525 -43.00 -9.49 17.46
C THR A 525 -44.25 -10.13 16.84
N ASP A 526 -44.82 -9.49 15.81
CA ASP A 526 -46.06 -9.84 15.13
C ASP A 526 -45.93 -9.63 13.61
N HIS A 527 -44.77 -10.02 13.08
CA HIS A 527 -44.43 -10.03 11.65
C HIS A 527 -44.64 -8.66 10.96
N GLY A 528 -44.31 -7.59 11.67
CA GLY A 528 -44.36 -6.21 11.19
C GLY A 528 -45.71 -5.52 11.36
N THR A 529 -46.70 -6.13 12.02
CA THR A 529 -48.04 -5.56 12.21
C THR A 529 -48.01 -4.38 13.20
N THR A 530 -47.35 -4.53 14.33
CA THR A 530 -47.11 -3.47 15.33
C THR A 530 -45.62 -3.32 15.65
N TRP A 531 -45.21 -2.09 15.94
CA TRP A 531 -43.80 -1.74 16.13
C TRP A 531 -43.57 -0.95 17.42
N THR A 532 -42.57 -1.40 18.17
CA THR A 532 -41.99 -0.69 19.32
C THR A 532 -40.69 -0.02 18.89
N TRP A 533 -40.39 1.15 19.46
CA TRP A 533 -39.22 1.96 19.13
C TRP A 533 -38.32 2.14 20.35
N SER A 534 -37.00 2.13 20.17
CA SER A 534 -36.06 2.46 21.25
C SER A 534 -36.23 3.91 21.71
N ASP A 535 -36.08 4.16 23.00
CA ASP A 535 -35.96 5.51 23.58
C ASP A 535 -34.58 6.15 23.25
N TRP A 536 -33.58 5.31 22.98
CA TRP A 536 -32.23 5.67 22.58
C TRP A 536 -32.03 5.72 21.04
N LYS A 537 -30.92 6.35 20.64
CA LYS A 537 -30.44 6.45 19.25
C LYS A 537 -28.92 6.30 19.19
N LEU A 538 -28.39 5.79 18.08
CA LEU A 538 -26.98 6.00 17.72
C LEU A 538 -26.84 7.45 17.23
N LYS A 539 -25.88 8.19 17.77
CA LYS A 539 -25.75 9.65 17.56
C LYS A 539 -24.57 10.06 16.69
N SER A 540 -23.59 9.19 16.47
CA SER A 540 -22.37 9.48 15.73
C SER A 540 -21.96 8.32 14.82
N GLY A 541 -21.59 8.59 13.57
CA GLY A 541 -20.97 7.64 12.62
C GLY A 541 -21.85 6.53 12.05
N PHE A 542 -23.11 6.42 12.48
CA PHE A 542 -24.05 5.39 12.03
C PHE A 542 -25.25 5.98 11.28
N GLY A 543 -25.01 6.88 10.34
CA GLY A 543 -26.05 7.62 9.60
C GLY A 543 -26.94 6.78 8.67
N ALA A 544 -26.52 5.58 8.26
CA ALA A 544 -27.37 4.61 7.57
C ALA A 544 -27.01 3.15 7.93
N PRO A 545 -27.35 2.68 9.16
CA PRO A 545 -26.91 1.39 9.64
C PRO A 545 -27.70 0.25 8.98
N THR A 546 -26.98 -0.77 8.52
CA THR A 546 -27.54 -2.00 7.94
C THR A 546 -27.12 -3.21 8.77
N PHE A 547 -27.95 -4.24 8.83
CA PHE A 547 -27.64 -5.47 9.56
C PHE A 547 -26.92 -6.48 8.68
N LEU A 548 -25.95 -7.20 9.26
CA LEU A 548 -25.46 -8.46 8.70
C LEU A 548 -26.58 -9.49 8.69
N ASN A 549 -26.97 -9.98 7.52
CA ASN A 549 -27.98 -11.02 7.38
C ASN A 549 -27.36 -12.43 7.28
N TYR A 550 -27.94 -13.39 8.01
CA TYR A 550 -27.65 -14.83 7.90
C TYR A 550 -28.86 -15.55 7.25
N GLY A 551 -29.03 -16.85 7.47
CA GLY A 551 -30.17 -17.61 6.97
C GLY A 551 -31.50 -17.23 7.63
N ARG A 552 -32.52 -18.07 7.43
CA ARG A 552 -33.86 -17.89 7.99
C ARG A 552 -33.81 -17.65 9.50
N ASP A 553 -34.42 -16.57 9.99
CA ASP A 553 -34.47 -16.22 11.42
C ASP A 553 -33.08 -16.23 12.09
N TYR A 554 -32.10 -15.60 11.43
CA TYR A 554 -30.68 -15.56 11.82
C TYR A 554 -29.94 -16.92 11.81
N ALA A 555 -30.56 -18.01 11.37
CA ALA A 555 -29.95 -19.34 11.38
C ALA A 555 -28.62 -19.38 10.59
N GLY A 556 -27.63 -20.03 11.18
CA GLY A 556 -26.27 -20.09 10.64
C GLY A 556 -25.37 -18.91 11.03
N ALA A 557 -25.82 -18.03 11.94
CA ALA A 557 -24.94 -17.12 12.67
C ALA A 557 -23.74 -17.87 13.26
N ARG A 558 -22.54 -17.29 13.09
CA ARG A 558 -21.27 -17.95 13.45
C ARG A 558 -20.82 -17.72 14.89
N ASP A 559 -21.43 -16.75 15.56
CA ASP A 559 -21.21 -16.42 16.97
C ASP A 559 -22.54 -15.89 17.56
N GLY A 560 -22.51 -15.50 18.83
CA GLY A 560 -23.68 -14.97 19.55
C GLY A 560 -23.99 -13.49 19.32
N PHE A 561 -23.44 -12.85 18.28
CA PHE A 561 -23.58 -11.41 18.04
C PHE A 561 -24.39 -11.08 16.79
N VAL A 562 -25.19 -10.00 16.90
CA VAL A 562 -25.76 -9.28 15.77
C VAL A 562 -24.83 -8.13 15.39
N TYR A 563 -24.47 -8.06 14.12
CA TYR A 563 -23.56 -7.05 13.56
C TYR A 563 -24.32 -5.99 12.77
N SER A 564 -23.88 -4.73 12.87
CA SER A 564 -24.41 -3.59 12.12
C SER A 564 -23.28 -2.74 11.52
N TYR A 565 -23.34 -2.49 10.21
CA TYR A 565 -22.38 -1.65 9.48
C TYR A 565 -23.00 -0.31 9.12
N SER A 566 -22.19 0.75 9.05
CA SER A 566 -22.56 2.03 8.43
C SER A 566 -21.31 2.65 7.82
N HIS A 567 -21.47 3.46 6.77
CA HIS A 567 -20.41 4.41 6.40
C HIS A 567 -20.26 5.41 7.55
N ASP A 568 -19.02 5.83 7.83
CA ASP A 568 -18.70 6.61 9.03
C ASP A 568 -19.07 8.09 8.84
N SER A 569 -20.37 8.36 8.93
CA SER A 569 -21.00 9.66 8.77
C SER A 569 -22.24 9.74 9.66
N ASP A 570 -22.63 10.95 10.06
CA ASP A 570 -23.88 11.20 10.80
C ASP A 570 -25.10 11.29 9.87
N SER A 571 -24.85 11.34 8.57
CA SER A 571 -25.81 11.54 7.51
C SER A 571 -25.91 10.32 6.62
N ALA A 572 -27.13 10.00 6.19
CA ALA A 572 -27.40 8.95 5.22
C ALA A 572 -26.95 9.30 3.79
N TYR A 573 -26.64 10.57 3.54
CA TYR A 573 -26.50 11.15 2.20
C TYR A 573 -25.06 11.51 1.86
N ASP A 574 -24.22 11.70 2.87
CA ASP A 574 -22.81 12.08 2.72
C ASP A 574 -21.94 10.82 2.73
N PRO A 575 -21.20 10.50 1.65
CA PRO A 575 -20.21 9.42 1.64
C PRO A 575 -19.11 9.64 2.67
N SER A 576 -18.39 8.56 3.01
CA SER A 576 -17.26 8.57 3.94
C SER A 576 -16.06 7.86 3.33
N ASP A 577 -14.90 7.99 3.96
CA ASP A 577 -13.67 7.28 3.59
C ASP A 577 -13.61 5.87 4.18
N ARG A 578 -14.49 5.56 5.15
CA ARG A 578 -14.50 4.28 5.87
C ARG A 578 -15.90 3.84 6.30
N MET A 579 -16.02 2.56 6.58
CA MET A 579 -17.18 1.90 7.16
C MET A 579 -16.85 1.43 8.57
N VAL A 580 -17.77 1.68 9.51
CA VAL A 580 -17.67 1.29 10.92
C VAL A 580 -18.57 0.11 11.21
N LEU A 581 -18.20 -0.69 12.22
CA LEU A 581 -18.91 -1.88 12.65
C LEU A 581 -19.29 -1.79 14.12
N ALA A 582 -20.54 -2.10 14.43
CA ALA A 582 -21.04 -2.36 15.77
C ALA A 582 -21.46 -3.83 15.91
N ARG A 583 -21.35 -4.37 17.12
CA ARG A 583 -21.94 -5.67 17.49
C ARG A 583 -22.68 -5.58 18.82
N VAL A 584 -23.72 -6.40 18.96
CA VAL A 584 -24.52 -6.56 20.19
C VAL A 584 -24.84 -8.04 20.38
N PRO A 585 -24.85 -8.59 21.61
CA PRO A 585 -25.33 -9.95 21.85
C PRO A 585 -26.77 -10.12 21.31
N ALA A 586 -27.06 -11.24 20.65
CA ALA A 586 -28.33 -11.46 19.95
C ALA A 586 -29.56 -11.40 20.89
N ASP A 587 -29.40 -11.78 22.15
CA ASP A 587 -30.41 -11.68 23.21
C ASP A 587 -30.60 -10.24 23.75
N ARG A 588 -29.70 -9.30 23.40
CA ARG A 588 -29.65 -7.93 23.95
C ARG A 588 -29.72 -6.82 22.90
N ILE A 589 -30.18 -7.10 21.68
CA ILE A 589 -30.30 -6.13 20.57
C ILE A 589 -31.04 -4.83 20.98
N ARG A 590 -31.99 -4.92 21.91
CA ARG A 590 -32.81 -3.79 22.40
C ARG A 590 -32.08 -2.87 23.41
N ASP A 591 -30.97 -3.33 23.99
CA ASP A 591 -30.23 -2.64 25.06
C ASP A 591 -29.04 -1.85 24.50
N ARG A 592 -29.10 -0.50 24.57
CA ARG A 592 -28.03 0.38 24.10
C ARG A 592 -26.68 0.09 24.77
N ALA A 593 -26.66 -0.30 26.04
CA ALA A 593 -25.42 -0.51 26.78
C ALA A 593 -24.69 -1.80 26.36
N ALA A 594 -25.38 -2.73 25.69
CA ALA A 594 -24.81 -3.97 25.19
C ALA A 594 -24.08 -3.82 23.84
N TYR A 595 -24.23 -2.69 23.15
CA TYR A 595 -23.54 -2.41 21.88
C TYR A 595 -22.07 -2.06 22.11
N THR A 596 -21.19 -2.76 21.39
CA THR A 596 -19.77 -2.44 21.27
C THR A 596 -19.41 -2.15 19.82
N PHE A 597 -18.36 -1.36 19.61
CA PHE A 597 -17.90 -0.87 18.32
C PHE A 597 -16.50 -1.41 18.04
N PHE A 598 -16.21 -1.75 16.79
CA PHE A 598 -14.87 -2.14 16.38
C PHE A 598 -13.90 -0.97 16.60
N ALA A 599 -12.79 -1.23 17.30
CA ALA A 599 -11.83 -0.21 17.76
C ALA A 599 -10.43 -0.36 17.14
N GLY A 600 -10.28 -1.20 16.13
CA GLY A 600 -9.00 -1.59 15.54
C GLY A 600 -8.63 -3.02 15.92
N TRP A 601 -7.34 -3.30 16.00
CA TRP A 601 -6.81 -4.66 16.19
C TRP A 601 -5.93 -4.74 17.43
N ALA A 602 -5.98 -5.88 18.13
CA ALA A 602 -5.01 -6.30 19.12
C ALA A 602 -4.06 -7.29 18.45
N ASP A 603 -2.78 -6.90 18.38
CA ASP A 603 -1.74 -7.56 17.59
C ASP A 603 -2.24 -7.95 16.18
N ASP A 604 -1.68 -8.98 15.55
CA ASP A 604 -1.86 -9.20 14.11
C ASP A 604 -3.28 -9.56 13.64
N ARG A 605 -4.18 -10.06 14.53
CA ARG A 605 -5.42 -10.74 14.09
C ARG A 605 -6.66 -10.65 15.00
N GLU A 606 -6.61 -10.11 16.21
CA GLU A 606 -7.82 -10.06 17.07
C GLU A 606 -8.54 -8.71 16.98
N PRO A 607 -9.86 -8.67 16.70
CA PRO A 607 -10.60 -7.40 16.63
C PRO A 607 -10.80 -6.82 18.04
N LEU A 608 -10.37 -5.57 18.25
CA LEU A 608 -10.67 -4.82 19.47
C LEU A 608 -12.10 -4.28 19.45
N TRP A 609 -12.72 -4.26 20.63
CA TRP A 609 -14.09 -3.77 20.82
C TRP A 609 -14.17 -2.80 21.99
N THR A 610 -14.87 -1.69 21.78
CA THR A 610 -15.07 -0.62 22.77
C THR A 610 -16.57 -0.36 22.98
N SER A 611 -16.97 0.05 24.18
CA SER A 611 -18.31 0.59 24.43
C SER A 611 -18.44 2.06 24.01
N ASP A 612 -17.31 2.78 23.87
CA ASP A 612 -17.30 4.19 23.46
C ASP A 612 -17.29 4.32 21.94
N ILE A 613 -18.42 4.78 21.40
CA ILE A 613 -18.63 5.03 19.98
C ILE A 613 -17.64 6.06 19.39
N ALA A 614 -17.05 6.95 20.20
CA ALA A 614 -16.05 7.91 19.74
C ALA A 614 -14.71 7.25 19.36
N LEU A 615 -14.41 6.07 19.93
CA LEU A 615 -13.17 5.32 19.70
C LEU A 615 -13.29 4.28 18.55
N ARG A 616 -14.37 4.35 17.76
CA ARG A 616 -14.59 3.41 16.63
C ARG A 616 -13.56 3.60 15.50
N ALA A 617 -13.09 2.48 14.96
CA ALA A 617 -12.22 2.40 13.79
C ALA A 617 -12.97 1.87 12.57
N GLY A 618 -12.37 2.00 11.38
CA GLY A 618 -12.92 1.45 10.15
C GLY A 618 -12.63 -0.05 10.00
N VAL A 619 -13.64 -0.84 9.62
CA VAL A 619 -13.47 -2.25 9.18
C VAL A 619 -13.27 -2.39 7.68
N PHE A 620 -13.54 -1.32 6.93
CA PHE A 620 -13.35 -1.20 5.50
C PHE A 620 -13.10 0.27 5.18
N THR A 621 -12.07 0.58 4.41
CA THR A 621 -11.74 1.90 3.85
C THR A 621 -11.89 1.92 2.32
N HIS A 622 -12.46 3.01 1.80
CA HIS A 622 -12.44 3.44 0.41
C HIS A 622 -12.68 4.95 0.43
N VAL A 623 -11.64 5.73 0.13
CA VAL A 623 -11.69 7.21 0.15
C VAL A 623 -12.83 7.68 -0.76
N GLY A 624 -13.76 8.48 -0.23
CA GLY A 624 -14.99 8.95 -0.87
C GLY A 624 -16.02 7.89 -1.31
N GLY A 625 -15.68 6.60 -1.24
CA GLY A 625 -16.47 5.50 -1.81
C GLY A 625 -17.26 4.67 -0.81
N CYS A 626 -17.14 4.95 0.50
CA CYS A 626 -17.95 4.26 1.51
C CYS A 626 -19.33 4.92 1.61
N TYR A 627 -20.34 4.22 1.12
CA TYR A 627 -21.74 4.64 1.11
C TYR A 627 -22.66 3.51 1.56
N ARG A 628 -23.98 3.67 1.37
CA ARG A 628 -24.99 2.68 1.75
C ARG A 628 -24.71 1.31 1.12
N SER A 629 -24.90 0.28 1.93
CA SER A 629 -24.47 -1.09 1.63
C SER A 629 -25.42 -2.13 2.24
N GLY A 630 -25.21 -3.39 1.88
CA GLY A 630 -25.89 -4.55 2.47
C GLY A 630 -24.93 -5.73 2.57
N ILE A 631 -24.89 -6.42 3.70
CA ILE A 631 -23.95 -7.52 3.96
C ILE A 631 -24.74 -8.77 4.32
N SER A 632 -24.41 -9.89 3.66
CA SER A 632 -25.08 -11.18 3.84
C SER A 632 -24.09 -12.34 3.88
N TYR A 633 -24.32 -13.32 4.76
CA TYR A 633 -23.47 -14.51 4.85
C TYR A 633 -23.89 -15.60 3.85
N ASN A 634 -22.98 -15.94 2.94
CA ASN A 634 -23.08 -17.10 2.06
C ASN A 634 -22.55 -18.34 2.78
N ALA A 635 -23.49 -19.12 3.35
CA ALA A 635 -23.16 -20.28 4.18
C ALA A 635 -22.44 -21.41 3.43
N ALA A 636 -22.74 -21.61 2.14
CA ALA A 636 -22.13 -22.66 1.33
C ALA A 636 -20.65 -22.37 1.01
N LEU A 637 -20.33 -21.11 0.66
CA LEU A 637 -18.95 -20.67 0.43
C LEU A 637 -18.21 -20.29 1.73
N LYS A 638 -18.93 -20.22 2.86
CA LYS A 638 -18.44 -19.71 4.16
C LYS A 638 -17.81 -18.32 4.03
N ARG A 639 -18.55 -17.37 3.44
CA ARG A 639 -18.10 -15.99 3.21
C ARG A 639 -19.16 -14.96 3.49
N TYR A 640 -18.73 -13.82 4.04
CA TYR A 640 -19.53 -12.61 4.10
C TYR A 640 -19.47 -11.91 2.75
N LEU A 641 -20.60 -11.73 2.08
CA LEU A 641 -20.71 -10.98 0.84
C LEU A 641 -21.21 -9.57 1.14
N TRP A 642 -20.47 -8.57 0.68
CA TRP A 642 -20.76 -7.15 0.89
C TRP A 642 -21.15 -6.50 -0.43
N CYS A 643 -22.36 -5.94 -0.51
CA CYS A 643 -22.80 -5.08 -1.61
C CYS A 643 -22.53 -3.62 -1.29
N GLN A 644 -21.73 -2.95 -2.11
CA GLN A 644 -21.39 -1.53 -1.98
C GLN A 644 -21.88 -0.76 -3.20
N THR A 645 -22.82 0.17 -3.00
CA THR A 645 -23.08 1.21 -4.00
C THR A 645 -21.88 2.17 -3.99
N ILE A 646 -21.28 2.41 -5.16
CA ILE A 646 -20.27 3.45 -5.36
C ILE A 646 -21.01 4.73 -5.79
N PRO A 647 -20.88 5.85 -5.05
CA PRO A 647 -21.58 7.09 -5.37
C PRO A 647 -21.34 7.60 -6.80
N GLY A 648 -22.39 8.19 -7.37
CA GLY A 648 -22.36 8.95 -8.63
C GLY A 648 -23.34 10.12 -8.54
N ASP A 649 -23.48 10.91 -9.60
CA ASP A 649 -24.31 12.13 -9.61
C ASP A 649 -25.78 11.85 -9.26
N ASP A 650 -26.36 10.74 -9.75
CA ASP A 650 -27.66 10.22 -9.30
C ASP A 650 -27.67 8.68 -9.29
N THR A 651 -27.50 8.08 -8.10
CA THR A 651 -27.34 6.62 -7.95
C THR A 651 -28.53 5.80 -8.49
N ARG A 652 -29.70 6.43 -8.64
CA ARG A 652 -30.91 5.78 -9.17
C ARG A 652 -30.78 5.38 -10.63
N PHE A 653 -29.98 6.11 -11.42
CA PHE A 653 -29.86 5.93 -12.87
C PHE A 653 -28.44 5.58 -13.33
N GLU A 654 -27.41 6.07 -12.62
CA GLU A 654 -26.00 5.84 -12.94
C GLU A 654 -25.14 5.69 -11.67
N GLY A 655 -23.85 5.40 -11.81
CA GLY A 655 -22.94 5.13 -10.69
C GLY A 655 -22.50 3.67 -10.64
N GLY A 656 -21.73 3.31 -9.61
CA GLY A 656 -20.99 2.06 -9.57
C GLY A 656 -21.53 1.02 -8.58
N LEU A 657 -21.10 -0.22 -8.77
CA LEU A 657 -21.41 -1.34 -7.89
C LEU A 657 -20.14 -2.14 -7.63
N ALA A 658 -19.88 -2.42 -6.36
CA ALA A 658 -18.85 -3.37 -5.96
C ALA A 658 -19.42 -4.46 -5.05
N ILE A 659 -18.89 -5.67 -5.22
CA ILE A 659 -19.14 -6.83 -4.35
C ILE A 659 -17.79 -7.24 -3.75
N TYR A 660 -17.72 -7.33 -2.43
CA TYR A 660 -16.53 -7.84 -1.71
C TYR A 660 -16.88 -9.12 -0.95
N GLU A 661 -15.86 -9.93 -0.62
CA GLU A 661 -15.96 -11.09 0.26
C GLU A 661 -14.96 -11.02 1.40
N ALA A 662 -15.30 -11.63 2.55
CA ALA A 662 -14.41 -11.81 3.68
C ALA A 662 -14.65 -13.13 4.42
N PRO A 663 -13.62 -13.69 5.09
CA PRO A 663 -13.77 -14.85 5.96
C PRO A 663 -14.40 -14.52 7.31
N GLU A 664 -14.23 -13.30 7.85
CA GLU A 664 -14.82 -12.83 9.12
C GLU A 664 -15.60 -11.52 8.92
N PRO A 665 -16.58 -11.16 9.79
CA PRO A 665 -17.44 -10.01 9.55
C PRO A 665 -16.70 -8.65 9.65
N TRP A 666 -15.45 -8.63 10.14
CA TRP A 666 -14.58 -7.45 10.15
C TRP A 666 -13.46 -7.52 9.09
N GLY A 667 -13.52 -8.47 8.15
CA GLY A 667 -12.51 -8.66 7.10
C GLY A 667 -11.58 -9.85 7.36
N PRO A 668 -10.38 -9.90 6.72
CA PRO A 668 -9.95 -9.01 5.64
C PRO A 668 -10.88 -9.12 4.43
N TRP A 669 -11.14 -7.98 3.77
CA TRP A 669 -12.00 -7.93 2.57
C TRP A 669 -11.19 -8.18 1.30
N SER A 670 -11.84 -8.75 0.29
CA SER A 670 -11.29 -8.98 -1.05
C SER A 670 -12.36 -8.69 -2.12
N THR A 671 -11.96 -8.12 -3.25
CA THR A 671 -12.86 -7.71 -4.33
C THR A 671 -13.33 -8.91 -5.13
N VAL A 672 -14.65 -9.11 -5.21
CA VAL A 672 -15.30 -10.10 -6.09
C VAL A 672 -15.77 -9.44 -7.39
N TYR A 673 -16.20 -8.19 -7.32
CA TYR A 673 -16.65 -7.39 -8.45
C TYR A 673 -16.46 -5.91 -8.13
N TYR A 674 -16.05 -5.10 -9.09
CA TYR A 674 -15.97 -3.65 -8.96
C TYR A 674 -16.19 -3.00 -10.32
N THR A 675 -17.01 -1.94 -10.34
CA THR A 675 -17.07 -0.98 -11.44
C THR A 675 -17.56 0.36 -10.91
N GLU A 676 -16.97 1.46 -11.36
CA GLU A 676 -17.47 2.82 -11.10
C GLU A 676 -18.73 3.15 -11.91
N ARG A 677 -19.02 2.35 -12.94
CA ARG A 677 -20.19 2.50 -13.81
C ARG A 677 -20.81 1.13 -14.06
N TRP A 678 -21.87 0.84 -13.33
CA TRP A 678 -22.66 -0.37 -13.58
C TRP A 678 -23.58 -0.15 -14.79
N ASP A 679 -24.01 -1.23 -15.43
CA ASP A 679 -24.79 -1.21 -16.68
C ASP A 679 -26.27 -0.83 -16.46
N VAL A 680 -26.66 -0.61 -15.21
CA VAL A 680 -27.88 0.07 -14.74
C VAL A 680 -27.55 0.84 -13.46
N GLY A 681 -28.36 1.83 -13.07
CA GLY A 681 -28.21 2.51 -11.79
C GLY A 681 -28.21 1.51 -10.60
N PRO A 682 -27.22 1.54 -9.70
CA PRO A 682 -27.15 0.66 -8.52
C PRO A 682 -28.25 0.98 -7.49
N GLY A 683 -28.73 2.22 -7.46
CA GLY A 683 -29.74 2.72 -6.54
C GLY A 683 -29.21 3.00 -5.12
N GLU A 684 -30.13 3.59 -4.35
CA GLU A 684 -29.98 4.03 -2.97
C GLU A 684 -29.75 2.89 -1.95
N THR A 685 -29.98 1.63 -2.36
CA THR A 685 -29.71 0.40 -1.57
C THR A 685 -29.45 -0.78 -2.50
N SER A 686 -28.50 -1.65 -2.13
CA SER A 686 -28.28 -2.96 -2.75
C SER A 686 -27.98 -4.05 -1.69
N SER A 687 -28.47 -5.28 -1.89
CA SER A 687 -28.24 -6.41 -0.97
C SER A 687 -28.46 -7.77 -1.66
N ILE A 688 -27.96 -8.85 -1.05
CA ILE A 688 -28.17 -10.24 -1.50
C ILE A 688 -29.00 -10.98 -0.44
N PRO A 689 -30.33 -11.08 -0.56
CA PRO A 689 -31.14 -11.85 0.38
C PRO A 689 -30.72 -13.31 0.41
N THR A 690 -30.40 -13.82 1.60
CA THR A 690 -29.87 -15.17 1.81
C THR A 690 -30.83 -16.28 1.39
N LYS A 691 -32.15 -16.06 1.46
CA LYS A 691 -33.18 -16.95 0.89
C LYS A 691 -32.98 -17.21 -0.61
N TRP A 692 -32.39 -16.27 -1.33
CA TRP A 692 -32.18 -16.32 -2.78
C TRP A 692 -30.70 -16.55 -3.16
N ILE A 693 -29.90 -17.06 -2.22
CA ILE A 693 -28.62 -17.71 -2.52
C ILE A 693 -28.93 -19.20 -2.76
N SER A 694 -28.38 -19.76 -3.85
CA SER A 694 -28.51 -21.17 -4.20
C SER A 694 -27.74 -22.09 -3.24
N GLN A 695 -28.06 -23.39 -3.25
CA GLN A 695 -27.52 -24.36 -2.29
C GLN A 695 -26.00 -24.54 -2.37
N ASP A 696 -25.39 -24.34 -3.54
CA ASP A 696 -23.92 -24.35 -3.72
C ASP A 696 -23.25 -23.00 -3.42
N GLY A 697 -24.05 -21.96 -3.15
CA GLY A 697 -23.60 -20.59 -2.92
C GLY A 697 -23.12 -19.85 -4.17
N CYS A 698 -23.08 -20.47 -5.34
CA CYS A 698 -22.53 -19.86 -6.55
C CYS A 698 -23.55 -18.98 -7.27
N THR A 699 -24.81 -19.38 -7.36
CA THR A 699 -25.88 -18.51 -7.91
C THR A 699 -26.56 -17.72 -6.81
N PHE A 700 -26.81 -16.42 -7.05
CA PHE A 700 -27.53 -15.55 -6.12
C PHE A 700 -28.39 -14.53 -6.87
N SER A 701 -29.26 -13.84 -6.14
CA SER A 701 -30.03 -12.70 -6.67
C SER A 701 -29.68 -11.43 -5.91
N LEU A 702 -29.20 -10.42 -6.63
CA LEU A 702 -29.05 -9.06 -6.11
C LEU A 702 -30.43 -8.38 -6.12
N VAL A 703 -30.81 -7.78 -4.99
CA VAL A 703 -31.91 -6.83 -4.92
C VAL A 703 -31.33 -5.43 -4.78
N PHE A 704 -31.80 -4.51 -5.62
CA PHE A 704 -31.29 -3.13 -5.67
C PHE A 704 -32.40 -2.14 -6.07
N SER A 705 -32.21 -0.85 -5.82
CA SER A 705 -33.27 0.17 -5.98
C SER A 705 -33.17 1.03 -7.25
N GLY A 706 -32.35 0.66 -8.22
CA GLY A 706 -32.20 1.41 -9.48
C GLY A 706 -33.52 1.55 -10.26
N ASP A 707 -33.64 2.62 -11.03
CA ASP A 707 -34.89 3.10 -11.69
C ASP A 707 -36.08 3.32 -10.72
N ASP A 708 -35.82 3.62 -9.44
CA ASP A 708 -36.82 3.73 -8.36
C ASP A 708 -37.78 2.54 -8.33
N CYS A 709 -37.24 1.32 -8.40
CA CYS A 709 -37.99 0.07 -8.43
C CYS A 709 -37.43 -0.96 -7.43
N PHE A 710 -38.26 -1.89 -6.96
CA PHE A 710 -37.76 -3.16 -6.43
C PHE A 710 -37.22 -3.98 -7.61
N SER A 711 -35.89 -4.08 -7.70
CA SER A 711 -35.23 -4.64 -8.87
C SER A 711 -34.42 -5.88 -8.51
N VAL A 712 -34.73 -7.01 -9.14
CA VAL A 712 -34.04 -8.28 -8.91
C VAL A 712 -33.23 -8.67 -10.14
N ARG A 713 -31.94 -8.95 -9.94
CA ARG A 713 -31.02 -9.43 -10.98
C ARG A 713 -30.22 -10.63 -10.48
N GLN A 714 -30.21 -11.71 -11.25
CA GLN A 714 -29.38 -12.87 -10.95
C GLN A 714 -27.90 -12.59 -11.24
N GLY A 715 -27.03 -13.04 -10.34
CA GLY A 715 -25.59 -13.13 -10.54
C GLY A 715 -25.10 -14.57 -10.29
N VAL A 716 -24.05 -14.97 -11.00
CA VAL A 716 -23.36 -16.25 -10.79
C VAL A 716 -21.90 -15.95 -10.45
N LEU A 717 -21.50 -16.32 -9.24
CA LEU A 717 -20.15 -16.23 -8.73
C LEU A 717 -19.26 -17.25 -9.47
N LYS A 718 -18.09 -16.79 -9.95
CA LYS A 718 -17.08 -17.62 -10.58
C LYS A 718 -16.12 -18.15 -9.52
N THR A 719 -16.44 -19.30 -8.93
CA THR A 719 -15.60 -19.95 -7.92
C THR A 719 -14.42 -20.70 -8.55
N SER A 720 -13.25 -20.59 -7.94
CA SER A 720 -12.03 -21.28 -8.38
C SER A 720 -12.15 -22.80 -8.14
N PRO A 721 -11.97 -23.69 -9.15
CA PRO A 721 -12.12 -25.15 -8.97
C PRO A 721 -11.14 -25.81 -7.99
N THR A 722 -10.11 -25.09 -7.56
CA THR A 722 -8.89 -25.61 -6.92
C THR A 722 -8.88 -25.62 -5.40
N ILE A 723 -9.96 -25.18 -4.73
CA ILE A 723 -10.10 -25.30 -3.26
C ILE A 723 -11.25 -26.28 -2.97
N GLY A 724 -11.00 -27.55 -3.28
CA GLY A 724 -11.99 -28.63 -3.18
C GLY A 724 -12.01 -29.34 -1.82
N ARG A 725 -13.13 -29.16 -1.10
CA ARG A 725 -13.57 -29.85 0.14
C ARG A 725 -12.92 -29.45 1.46
#